data_AF-A0A9Q0AWH6-F1
#
_entry.id   AF-A0A9Q0AWH6-F1
#
_cell.length_a   1.000
_cell.length_b   1.000
_cell.length_c   1.000
_cell.angle_alpha   90.00
_cell.angle_beta   90.00
_cell.angle_gamma   90.00
#
_symmetry.space_group_name_H-M   'P 1'
#
loop_
_entity.id
_entity.type
_entity.pdbx_description
1 polymer ?
#
loop_
_entity_poly.entity_id
_entity_poly.type
_entity_poly.pdbx_seq_one_letter_code
_entity_poly.pdbx_strand_id
1 'polypeptide(L)'
;MLSRRLVATARSVPLRRYQPRSLPLQLPQMMQHVRSYADKIVQVPQMAESISEGTLKQWSKQVGDFVEQDEEIATIETDKIDVAVNAPEAGTIKEFLVNEEDTVTVGQDIVKMELGGEKSSSSESKPAPEKNSEPESKPESKSESKPEPKKEAPKDDAPASKPAAPAKETSKPAPAPEKESATSAAPAFGSREERRVKMNRMRLRIAERLKQSQNTAASLTTFNEVDMSSLIEFRKLYRDDVLKKTGVKLGFMSAFSRACVLAMRDIPAVNASIEGPNGGDTIVYRDYVDISVAVATEKGLVTPVVRNTESLDMLGIEKAIADMGKKARDNKLTIEDMAGGTFTISNGGVFGSLMGTPIINLPQTAVLGLHAVKDRAVAINGKIEIRPMMYLALTYDHRLLDGREAVQFLVKVKEYIEDPRLEAGATALNDMSFNVPKNVPSFSNPQRQLEDRYWGASANSSRSYRGGNTGIFHGVQGRVEDLLGTKGQLPMYKDKPYAHHASRRFRPLWRRKRSILVTLLCFVTGLWFFGFFSEGSKARESATTWTGWLGVTEPTGKKVDWLKRRERVVEAFELSWDAYERYAWGYDEYHPIAKTGRQMAPKGLGWIIIDSLDTMMLMNLTSRLSHARQWLANDLTWDQDQDVNTFETTIRMMGGLLSAHYLSTEFPELAAIKDDDPGAPGEDLYLEKAKDLADRLMSAFDSPSGVPYASVNLATYKGIVSHADGGASSTAETTTLQLEFKYLAKLTGEKDFWDKVERVMKVVDDNGAQDGLVPIYLYATTGEFRGDNIRLGSRGDSYYEYLIKQYLQTNKQEPVYLEMWDEALAGVRKHLITYSKPSGFTVLGERPSGLNHELSPKMDHLVCFMPGTIALGATGGIPEAEARKLPTWNKKKDEDMKLARELMQTCWGMYKWMATGLAAEITYFNIDNPPASPSASHHPPKDFDPDPHAKWRQDFEVHSQDVHNLQRPETIESVFYMWRITGDIKYREWGWEMFKSFVNYTSVEDGGGFTSLSDANTIPPVTRDNLESFWMAETLKYFYLLFSPDDLLPMDKVVFNTEAHPLPRFDMGKLFSTGWQRKPRDANGKLIVEKKEEQKEQA
;
A
#
# COMPACT_ATOMS: atom_id res chain seq x y z
N MET A 1 -13.30 -60.40 23.45
CA MET A 1 -12.94 -61.82 23.62
C MET A 1 -13.22 -62.59 22.33
N LEU A 2 -12.82 -63.87 22.29
CA LEU A 2 -12.86 -64.81 21.17
C LEU A 2 -14.14 -64.89 20.31
N SER A 3 -13.89 -65.24 19.05
CA SER A 3 -14.73 -65.83 17.99
C SER A 3 -15.50 -67.13 18.32
N ARG A 4 -16.43 -67.53 17.42
CA ARG A 4 -17.00 -68.89 17.09
C ARG A 4 -17.98 -68.73 15.89
N ARG A 5 -18.55 -69.70 15.15
CA ARG A 5 -18.35 -71.11 14.66
C ARG A 5 -19.61 -71.43 13.78
N LEU A 6 -19.75 -72.35 12.80
CA LEU A 6 -18.98 -73.28 11.93
C LEU A 6 -19.92 -73.57 10.70
N VAL A 7 -19.48 -73.65 9.43
CA VAL A 7 -18.87 -74.80 8.68
C VAL A 7 -19.73 -76.07 8.51
N ALA A 8 -20.04 -76.37 7.22
CA ALA A 8 -20.07 -77.70 6.55
C ALA A 8 -20.03 -77.47 5.01
N THR A 9 -19.45 -78.21 4.03
CA THR A 9 -18.68 -79.47 3.85
C THR A 9 -19.45 -80.72 3.36
N ALA A 10 -19.01 -81.53 2.38
CA ALA A 10 -17.95 -81.43 1.34
C ALA A 10 -17.91 -82.68 0.38
N ARG A 11 -17.02 -82.65 -0.64
CA ARG A 11 -16.43 -83.77 -1.47
C ARG A 11 -17.20 -84.24 -2.73
N SER A 12 -16.58 -84.72 -3.82
CA SER A 12 -15.16 -84.83 -4.31
C SER A 12 -15.16 -85.18 -5.84
N VAL A 13 -14.20 -84.90 -6.75
CA VAL A 13 -12.70 -84.73 -6.76
C VAL A 13 -11.91 -86.06 -6.83
N PRO A 14 -11.37 -86.48 -8.00
CA PRO A 14 -9.93 -86.25 -8.34
C PRO A 14 -9.65 -86.04 -9.87
N LEU A 15 -8.45 -85.80 -10.44
CA LEU A 15 -7.02 -86.06 -10.10
C LEU A 15 -6.00 -84.97 -10.60
N ARG A 16 -4.91 -84.75 -9.83
CA ARG A 16 -3.45 -84.48 -10.13
C ARG A 16 -2.93 -83.67 -11.36
N ARG A 17 -1.71 -83.05 -11.37
CA ARG A 17 -0.81 -82.37 -10.37
C ARG A 17 0.55 -81.89 -10.99
N TYR A 18 0.99 -80.64 -10.69
CA TYR A 18 2.38 -80.15 -10.40
C TYR A 18 3.47 -79.86 -11.50
N GLN A 19 4.43 -78.99 -11.11
CA GLN A 19 5.58 -78.31 -11.80
C GLN A 19 6.95 -79.06 -11.61
N PRO A 20 8.21 -78.62 -12.00
CA PRO A 20 8.73 -77.25 -12.38
C PRO A 20 9.94 -77.07 -13.39
N ARG A 21 10.31 -75.78 -13.62
CA ARG A 21 11.60 -75.12 -14.04
C ARG A 21 12.70 -75.85 -14.88
N SER A 22 13.19 -75.20 -15.97
CA SER A 22 14.64 -74.97 -16.31
C SER A 22 14.86 -74.19 -17.64
N LEU A 23 16.11 -73.78 -17.94
CA LEU A 23 16.68 -73.17 -19.18
C LEU A 23 17.92 -74.02 -19.60
N PRO A 24 18.30 -74.22 -20.89
CA PRO A 24 19.08 -73.20 -21.65
C PRO A 24 19.10 -73.26 -23.21
N LEU A 25 19.82 -72.29 -23.83
CA LEU A 25 20.58 -72.24 -25.12
C LEU A 25 20.12 -72.83 -26.49
N GLN A 26 20.02 -71.92 -27.48
CA GLN A 26 20.62 -71.90 -28.86
C GLN A 26 20.29 -72.92 -29.99
N LEU A 27 19.55 -72.41 -31.01
CA LEU A 27 19.91 -72.25 -32.48
C LEU A 27 20.28 -73.47 -33.39
N PRO A 28 20.23 -73.37 -34.76
CA PRO A 28 19.70 -72.31 -35.67
C PRO A 28 18.83 -72.79 -36.89
N GLN A 29 18.40 -71.83 -37.74
CA GLN A 29 18.13 -71.93 -39.21
C GLN A 29 16.87 -72.68 -39.75
N MET A 30 16.20 -72.27 -40.84
CA MET A 30 16.40 -71.12 -41.76
C MET A 30 15.12 -70.62 -42.49
N MET A 31 14.96 -69.28 -42.54
CA MET A 31 14.27 -68.43 -43.55
C MET A 31 12.97 -68.87 -44.29
N GLN A 32 11.91 -68.09 -44.05
CA GLN A 32 11.31 -67.25 -45.11
C GLN A 32 11.32 -65.78 -44.62
N HIS A 33 11.28 -64.79 -45.53
CA HIS A 33 11.37 -63.36 -45.18
C HIS A 33 10.09 -62.60 -45.50
N VAL A 34 9.50 -62.00 -44.48
CA VAL A 34 8.60 -60.84 -44.59
C VAL A 34 9.32 -59.67 -43.95
N ARG A 35 9.49 -58.56 -44.67
CA ARG A 35 10.08 -57.33 -44.10
C ARG A 35 9.00 -56.56 -43.34
N SER A 36 8.94 -56.74 -42.03
CA SER A 36 8.38 -55.72 -41.13
C SER A 36 9.46 -54.67 -40.87
N TYR A 37 9.28 -53.45 -41.36
CA TYR A 37 10.01 -52.31 -40.81
C TYR A 37 9.54 -52.09 -39.38
N ALA A 38 10.47 -52.04 -38.44
CA ALA A 38 10.16 -51.86 -37.03
C ALA A 38 10.19 -50.37 -36.71
N ASP A 39 9.03 -49.83 -36.35
CA ASP A 39 8.96 -48.52 -35.69
C ASP A 39 9.59 -48.67 -34.29
N LYS A 40 10.70 -47.97 -34.03
CA LYS A 40 11.34 -47.89 -32.70
C LYS A 40 10.89 -46.61 -32.02
N ILE A 41 10.51 -46.72 -30.74
CA ILE A 41 10.13 -45.58 -29.92
C ILE A 41 11.37 -45.14 -29.12
N VAL A 42 11.63 -43.83 -29.11
CA VAL A 42 12.64 -43.19 -28.26
C VAL A 42 11.95 -42.65 -27.01
N GLN A 43 12.57 -42.89 -25.85
CA GLN A 43 12.08 -42.51 -24.55
C GLN A 43 12.98 -41.47 -23.88
N VAL A 44 12.43 -40.72 -22.93
CA VAL A 44 13.21 -39.84 -22.04
C VAL A 44 14.28 -40.67 -21.32
N PRO A 45 15.58 -40.32 -21.44
CA PRO A 45 16.66 -41.07 -20.81
C PRO A 45 16.62 -40.99 -19.28
N GLN A 46 17.34 -41.89 -18.62
CA GLN A 46 17.57 -41.80 -17.18
C GLN A 46 18.31 -40.50 -16.85
N MET A 47 17.66 -39.64 -16.09
CA MET A 47 18.25 -38.42 -15.53
C MET A 47 18.97 -38.75 -14.21
N ALA A 48 19.71 -37.79 -13.64
CA ALA A 48 20.41 -38.01 -12.36
C ALA A 48 19.42 -38.45 -11.25
N GLU A 49 19.84 -39.32 -10.32
CA GLU A 49 18.99 -40.07 -9.36
C GLU A 49 17.96 -39.25 -8.54
N SER A 50 18.10 -37.93 -8.52
CA SER A 50 17.18 -36.98 -7.87
C SER A 50 16.15 -36.31 -8.80
N ILE A 51 16.05 -36.71 -10.08
CA ILE A 51 15.24 -36.06 -11.12
C ILE A 51 14.37 -37.09 -11.84
N SER A 52 13.06 -37.06 -11.59
CA SER A 52 12.07 -37.97 -12.22
C SER A 52 11.38 -37.40 -13.46
N GLU A 53 11.54 -36.10 -13.72
CA GLU A 53 10.81 -35.35 -14.74
C GLU A 53 11.56 -34.07 -15.17
N GLY A 54 11.30 -33.62 -16.41
CA GLY A 54 11.85 -32.41 -17.03
C GLY A 54 10.83 -31.74 -17.96
N THR A 55 11.26 -30.73 -18.72
CA THR A 55 10.43 -30.06 -19.74
C THR A 55 11.15 -30.11 -21.08
N LEU A 56 10.43 -30.45 -22.16
CA LEU A 56 11.02 -30.50 -23.50
C LEU A 56 11.28 -29.06 -24.00
N LYS A 57 12.54 -28.74 -24.29
CA LYS A 57 13.00 -27.37 -24.53
C LYS A 57 12.96 -26.98 -26.01
N GLN A 58 13.44 -27.88 -26.88
CA GLN A 58 13.51 -27.70 -28.32
C GLN A 58 13.74 -29.05 -29.00
N TRP A 59 13.25 -29.20 -30.23
CA TRP A 59 13.66 -30.28 -31.14
C TRP A 59 14.91 -29.89 -31.95
N SER A 60 15.90 -30.77 -31.99
CA SER A 60 17.15 -30.59 -32.77
C SER A 60 17.03 -31.07 -34.23
N LYS A 61 15.88 -31.67 -34.57
CA LYS A 61 15.54 -32.34 -35.84
C LYS A 61 14.04 -32.17 -36.13
N GLN A 62 13.60 -32.41 -37.35
CA GLN A 62 12.20 -32.32 -37.77
C GLN A 62 11.60 -33.69 -38.14
N VAL A 63 10.27 -33.78 -38.20
CA VAL A 63 9.58 -34.97 -38.71
C VAL A 63 9.91 -35.14 -40.20
N GLY A 64 10.42 -36.32 -40.56
CA GLY A 64 10.97 -36.62 -41.88
C GLY A 64 12.51 -36.57 -41.96
N ASP A 65 13.20 -36.03 -40.96
CA ASP A 65 14.67 -36.05 -40.94
C ASP A 65 15.22 -37.45 -40.69
N PHE A 66 16.32 -37.77 -41.38
CA PHE A 66 17.19 -38.89 -41.06
C PHE A 66 18.17 -38.51 -39.96
N VAL A 67 18.31 -39.37 -38.96
CA VAL A 67 19.24 -39.21 -37.83
C VAL A 67 20.19 -40.40 -37.75
N GLU A 68 21.45 -40.12 -37.42
CA GLU A 68 22.46 -41.16 -37.19
C GLU A 68 22.38 -41.68 -35.74
N GLN A 69 22.97 -42.85 -35.48
CA GLN A 69 22.99 -43.40 -34.13
C GLN A 69 23.77 -42.48 -33.18
N ASP A 70 23.23 -42.29 -31.98
CA ASP A 70 23.75 -41.45 -30.91
C ASP A 70 23.77 -39.93 -31.25
N GLU A 71 23.11 -39.50 -32.32
CA GLU A 71 22.89 -38.08 -32.69
C GLU A 71 21.80 -37.43 -31.81
N GLU A 72 21.99 -36.18 -31.35
CA GLU A 72 20.99 -35.47 -30.53
C GLU A 72 19.73 -35.12 -31.35
N ILE A 73 18.56 -35.53 -30.84
CA ILE A 73 17.25 -35.27 -31.44
C ILE A 73 16.45 -34.21 -30.69
N ALA A 74 16.68 -34.02 -29.39
CA ALA A 74 16.02 -33.01 -28.58
C ALA A 74 16.79 -32.67 -27.30
N THR A 75 16.53 -31.48 -26.75
CA THR A 75 17.07 -31.08 -25.44
C THR A 75 15.93 -31.00 -24.40
N ILE A 76 16.12 -31.57 -23.21
CA ILE A 76 15.18 -31.50 -22.07
C ILE A 76 15.77 -30.60 -20.98
N GLU A 77 15.07 -29.53 -20.61
CA GLU A 77 15.43 -28.68 -19.47
C GLU A 77 14.98 -29.35 -18.16
N THR A 78 15.93 -29.70 -17.29
CA THR A 78 15.66 -30.18 -15.93
C THR A 78 15.81 -29.04 -14.92
N ASP A 79 15.65 -29.35 -13.63
CA ASP A 79 15.86 -28.38 -12.56
C ASP A 79 17.34 -28.13 -12.19
N LYS A 80 18.29 -28.79 -12.87
CA LYS A 80 19.74 -28.72 -12.56
C LYS A 80 20.63 -28.57 -13.79
N ILE A 81 20.30 -29.25 -14.89
CA ILE A 81 21.04 -29.26 -16.16
C ILE A 81 20.09 -29.40 -17.36
N ASP A 82 20.53 -28.97 -18.54
CA ASP A 82 19.93 -29.45 -19.80
C ASP A 82 20.42 -30.89 -20.07
N VAL A 83 19.52 -31.77 -20.50
CA VAL A 83 19.78 -33.18 -20.81
C VAL A 83 19.48 -33.43 -22.29
N ALA A 84 20.49 -33.84 -23.05
CA ALA A 84 20.32 -34.25 -24.44
C ALA A 84 19.60 -35.61 -24.55
N VAL A 85 18.69 -35.72 -25.49
CA VAL A 85 18.07 -36.97 -25.95
C VAL A 85 18.74 -37.35 -27.27
N ASN A 86 19.30 -38.55 -27.36
CA ASN A 86 19.99 -39.01 -28.57
C ASN A 86 19.22 -40.16 -29.24
N ALA A 87 19.36 -40.28 -30.57
CA ALA A 87 18.77 -41.34 -31.36
C ALA A 87 19.41 -42.70 -31.05
N PRO A 88 18.66 -43.71 -30.54
CA PRO A 88 19.23 -44.97 -30.06
C PRO A 88 19.56 -45.98 -31.17
N GLU A 89 19.33 -45.64 -32.44
CA GLU A 89 19.67 -46.38 -33.67
C GLU A 89 19.46 -45.41 -34.85
N ALA A 90 20.15 -45.61 -35.98
CA ALA A 90 19.97 -44.75 -37.16
C ALA A 90 18.64 -45.02 -37.88
N GLY A 91 17.93 -43.96 -38.27
CA GLY A 91 16.58 -44.07 -38.85
C GLY A 91 15.96 -42.72 -39.18
N THR A 92 14.68 -42.73 -39.56
CA THR A 92 13.92 -41.52 -39.94
C THR A 92 12.86 -41.21 -38.90
N ILE A 93 12.73 -39.95 -38.49
CA ILE A 93 11.70 -39.49 -37.55
C ILE A 93 10.33 -39.52 -38.25
N LYS A 94 9.37 -40.28 -37.72
CA LYS A 94 7.99 -40.36 -38.23
C LYS A 94 7.01 -39.44 -37.50
N GLU A 95 7.17 -39.27 -36.20
CA GLU A 95 6.17 -38.61 -35.35
C GLU A 95 6.80 -38.15 -34.02
N PHE A 96 6.43 -36.96 -33.57
CA PHE A 96 6.69 -36.49 -32.21
C PHE A 96 5.47 -36.75 -31.34
N LEU A 97 5.68 -37.33 -30.16
CA LEU A 97 4.61 -37.74 -29.24
C LEU A 97 4.36 -36.69 -28.14
N VAL A 98 5.12 -35.59 -28.15
CA VAL A 98 5.17 -34.52 -27.14
C VAL A 98 5.52 -33.20 -27.85
N ASN A 99 5.01 -32.06 -27.37
CA ASN A 99 5.30 -30.74 -27.93
C ASN A 99 6.46 -30.05 -27.18
N GLU A 100 7.02 -28.99 -27.77
CA GLU A 100 7.92 -28.09 -27.03
C GLU A 100 7.14 -27.42 -25.87
N GLU A 101 7.82 -27.14 -24.76
CA GLU A 101 7.27 -26.70 -23.46
C GLU A 101 6.41 -27.73 -22.68
N ASP A 102 6.15 -28.95 -23.21
CA ASP A 102 5.48 -30.01 -22.46
C ASP A 102 6.37 -30.62 -21.36
N THR A 103 5.73 -31.14 -20.31
CA THR A 103 6.41 -31.81 -19.19
C THR A 103 6.56 -33.31 -19.49
N VAL A 104 7.77 -33.85 -19.30
CA VAL A 104 8.09 -35.25 -19.63
C VAL A 104 8.72 -35.99 -18.45
N THR A 105 8.38 -37.27 -18.30
CA THR A 105 8.81 -38.16 -17.22
C THR A 105 9.86 -39.18 -17.69
N VAL A 106 10.74 -39.66 -16.81
CA VAL A 106 11.76 -40.66 -17.19
C VAL A 106 11.10 -41.93 -17.75
N GLY A 107 11.53 -42.37 -18.93
CA GLY A 107 10.94 -43.52 -19.63
C GLY A 107 9.65 -43.22 -20.43
N GLN A 108 9.21 -41.96 -20.51
CA GLN A 108 8.09 -41.55 -21.36
C GLN A 108 8.47 -41.57 -22.84
N ASP A 109 7.59 -42.11 -23.67
CA ASP A 109 7.71 -42.11 -25.13
C ASP A 109 7.64 -40.67 -25.68
N ILE A 110 8.62 -40.27 -26.50
CA ILE A 110 8.75 -38.89 -27.01
C ILE A 110 8.89 -38.81 -28.53
N VAL A 111 9.52 -39.79 -29.19
CA VAL A 111 9.67 -39.83 -30.66
C VAL A 111 9.40 -41.22 -31.18
N LYS A 112 8.72 -41.32 -32.32
CA LYS A 112 8.57 -42.54 -33.09
C LYS A 112 9.46 -42.47 -34.33
N MET A 113 10.38 -43.42 -34.47
CA MET A 113 11.35 -43.51 -35.58
C MET A 113 11.14 -44.79 -36.39
N GLU A 114 11.35 -44.73 -37.70
CA GLU A 114 11.44 -45.92 -38.56
C GLU A 114 12.90 -46.36 -38.70
N LEU A 115 13.18 -47.62 -38.34
CA LEU A 115 14.51 -48.21 -38.46
C LEU A 115 14.83 -48.61 -39.91
N GLY A 116 15.98 -48.17 -40.40
CA GLY A 116 16.57 -48.61 -41.65
C GLY A 116 16.15 -47.82 -42.89
N GLY A 117 16.94 -46.79 -43.22
CA GLY A 117 16.97 -46.14 -44.53
C GLY A 117 18.40 -45.88 -44.97
N GLU A 118 18.73 -46.08 -46.24
CA GLU A 118 20.02 -45.63 -46.78
C GLU A 118 20.01 -44.12 -47.03
N LYS A 119 21.15 -43.46 -46.79
CA LYS A 119 21.31 -42.00 -46.84
C LYS A 119 21.25 -41.48 -48.29
N SER A 120 20.03 -41.34 -48.81
CA SER A 120 19.74 -40.91 -50.18
C SER A 120 20.30 -39.51 -50.45
N SER A 121 21.43 -39.48 -51.17
CA SER A 121 22.06 -38.26 -51.68
C SER A 121 22.18 -38.35 -53.19
N SER A 122 21.98 -37.24 -53.89
CA SER A 122 22.16 -37.16 -55.34
C SER A 122 22.87 -35.86 -55.72
N SER A 123 24.07 -36.00 -56.27
CA SER A 123 25.05 -34.95 -56.66
C SER A 123 25.61 -34.06 -55.52
N GLU A 124 26.90 -33.69 -55.50
CA GLU A 124 27.99 -34.02 -56.45
C GLU A 124 29.41 -34.00 -55.85
N SER A 125 30.31 -34.82 -56.43
CA SER A 125 31.79 -34.74 -56.40
C SER A 125 32.60 -34.69 -55.07
N LYS A 126 33.18 -35.86 -54.75
CA LYS A 126 34.54 -36.16 -54.19
C LYS A 126 35.68 -35.14 -54.42
N PRO A 127 36.88 -35.27 -53.74
CA PRO A 127 37.28 -36.25 -52.69
C PRO A 127 38.10 -35.74 -51.47
N ALA A 128 38.19 -36.65 -50.48
CA ALA A 128 39.14 -36.85 -49.35
C ALA A 128 40.66 -36.76 -49.72
N PRO A 129 41.68 -36.81 -48.79
CA PRO A 129 41.66 -37.62 -47.54
C PRO A 129 42.49 -37.25 -46.27
N GLU A 130 42.06 -37.84 -45.13
CA GLU A 130 42.88 -38.40 -44.01
C GLU A 130 43.77 -37.47 -43.12
N LYS A 131 44.12 -37.77 -41.84
CA LYS A 131 43.97 -38.99 -40.99
C LYS A 131 44.05 -38.71 -39.46
N ASN A 132 43.28 -39.48 -38.68
CA ASN A 132 43.56 -40.12 -37.36
C ASN A 132 43.84 -39.35 -36.02
N SER A 133 43.34 -39.99 -34.95
CA SER A 133 43.89 -40.14 -33.56
C SER A 133 43.92 -38.98 -32.53
N GLU A 134 43.25 -39.25 -31.40
CA GLU A 134 43.55 -38.85 -30.01
C GLU A 134 44.96 -39.31 -29.52
N PRO A 135 45.50 -38.88 -28.34
CA PRO A 135 44.79 -38.43 -27.14
C PRO A 135 45.36 -37.18 -26.39
N GLU A 136 44.76 -36.98 -25.21
CA GLU A 136 44.98 -36.03 -24.11
C GLU A 136 46.43 -35.63 -23.71
N SER A 137 46.52 -34.47 -23.02
CA SER A 137 47.52 -34.04 -22.00
C SER A 137 48.44 -32.82 -22.28
N LYS A 138 48.88 -32.21 -21.17
CA LYS A 138 49.63 -30.94 -20.97
C LYS A 138 51.12 -31.22 -20.65
N PRO A 139 52.01 -30.22 -20.42
CA PRO A 139 52.16 -28.86 -20.98
C PRO A 139 53.63 -28.53 -21.39
N GLU A 140 53.91 -27.28 -21.82
CA GLU A 140 55.12 -26.42 -21.64
C GLU A 140 55.40 -25.54 -22.89
N SER A 141 56.24 -24.48 -22.90
CA SER A 141 56.55 -23.41 -21.93
C SER A 141 57.59 -22.44 -22.55
N LYS A 142 57.22 -21.17 -22.82
CA LYS A 142 58.13 -20.03 -23.17
C LYS A 142 58.91 -20.17 -24.51
N SER A 143 59.54 -19.13 -25.09
CA SER A 143 59.78 -17.74 -24.69
C SER A 143 59.60 -16.73 -25.86
N GLU A 144 58.88 -15.65 -25.57
CA GLU A 144 59.05 -14.23 -25.97
C GLU A 144 59.54 -13.80 -27.38
N SER A 145 58.79 -12.82 -27.94
CA SER A 145 59.33 -11.45 -28.04
C SER A 145 58.23 -10.37 -27.90
N LYS A 146 58.58 -9.27 -27.23
CA LYS A 146 57.86 -7.98 -27.06
C LYS A 146 58.76 -6.87 -27.69
N PRO A 147 58.44 -5.53 -27.71
CA PRO A 147 57.25 -4.80 -27.24
C PRO A 147 56.66 -3.69 -28.17
N GLU A 148 55.34 -3.42 -28.03
CA GLU A 148 54.68 -2.17 -27.54
C GLU A 148 55.42 -0.80 -27.46
N PRO A 149 54.72 0.36 -27.21
CA PRO A 149 53.31 0.77 -27.45
C PRO A 149 53.09 2.27 -27.83
N LYS A 150 51.81 2.73 -28.04
CA LYS A 150 51.16 4.07 -27.73
C LYS A 150 50.12 4.54 -28.81
N LYS A 151 49.14 5.45 -28.61
CA LYS A 151 48.30 5.91 -27.45
C LYS A 151 47.24 6.99 -27.89
N GLU A 152 46.03 7.01 -27.30
CA GLU A 152 45.06 8.14 -27.16
C GLU A 152 44.26 8.75 -28.36
N ALA A 153 43.25 9.59 -28.04
CA ALA A 153 42.13 10.15 -28.87
C ALA A 153 42.02 11.71 -28.69
N PRO A 154 40.90 12.48 -28.77
CA PRO A 154 39.51 12.33 -29.33
C PRO A 154 39.03 13.56 -30.18
N LYS A 155 37.71 13.71 -30.52
CA LYS A 155 36.96 15.01 -30.66
C LYS A 155 35.43 14.93 -30.96
N ASP A 156 34.77 16.10 -31.02
CA ASP A 156 33.34 16.37 -30.72
C ASP A 156 32.45 16.90 -31.89
N ASP A 157 31.22 17.36 -31.54
CA ASP A 157 30.30 18.31 -32.22
C ASP A 157 29.13 17.83 -33.15
N ALA A 158 28.09 18.69 -33.21
CA ALA A 158 26.81 18.61 -33.94
C ALA A 158 26.35 20.06 -34.31
N PRO A 159 25.12 20.39 -34.82
CA PRO A 159 24.02 19.60 -35.41
C PRO A 159 23.45 20.20 -36.75
N ALA A 160 22.25 19.75 -37.18
CA ALA A 160 21.16 20.52 -37.84
C ALA A 160 20.84 20.43 -39.36
N SER A 161 19.54 20.70 -39.63
CA SER A 161 18.85 21.17 -40.87
C SER A 161 18.21 20.20 -41.90
N LYS A 162 16.95 20.51 -42.22
CA LYS A 162 16.05 20.07 -43.33
C LYS A 162 16.33 20.94 -44.60
N PRO A 163 15.81 20.71 -45.86
CA PRO A 163 14.43 20.22 -46.17
C PRO A 163 14.12 19.46 -47.51
N ALA A 164 12.88 18.92 -47.57
CA ALA A 164 11.89 18.83 -48.67
C ALA A 164 12.25 18.40 -50.14
N ALA A 165 11.73 17.21 -50.54
CA ALA A 165 10.69 16.93 -51.59
C ALA A 165 10.85 17.45 -53.07
N PRO A 166 10.02 17.02 -54.08
CA PRO A 166 8.96 15.98 -54.13
C PRO A 166 8.92 15.05 -55.41
N ALA A 167 7.97 14.10 -55.40
CA ALA A 167 7.08 13.67 -56.52
C ALA A 167 7.44 12.54 -57.56
N LYS A 168 6.36 11.81 -57.92
CA LYS A 168 6.09 10.89 -59.07
C LYS A 168 6.63 9.45 -59.02
N GLU A 169 5.82 8.39 -59.12
CA GLU A 169 4.89 7.92 -60.21
C GLU A 169 5.65 7.37 -61.44
N THR A 170 5.36 6.20 -62.04
CA THR A 170 4.32 5.14 -61.85
C THR A 170 4.72 3.86 -62.61
N SER A 171 4.36 2.64 -62.13
CA SER A 171 3.94 1.49 -62.96
C SER A 171 3.66 0.20 -62.16
N LYS A 172 2.59 -0.53 -62.49
CA LYS A 172 2.33 -1.94 -62.10
C LYS A 172 2.67 -2.84 -63.30
N PRO A 173 3.12 -4.09 -63.10
CA PRO A 173 2.17 -5.22 -63.18
C PRO A 173 2.38 -6.28 -62.07
N ALA A 174 1.64 -7.39 -62.15
CA ALA A 174 1.58 -8.47 -61.16
C ALA A 174 1.84 -9.84 -61.84
N PRO A 175 1.64 -11.00 -61.17
CA PRO A 175 2.24 -11.44 -59.92
C PRO A 175 3.08 -12.73 -60.10
N ALA A 176 3.89 -13.09 -59.10
CA ALA A 176 4.60 -14.36 -58.99
C ALA A 176 4.50 -14.88 -57.54
N PRO A 177 4.62 -16.21 -57.29
CA PRO A 177 3.92 -16.85 -56.18
C PRO A 177 4.55 -16.62 -54.80
N GLU A 178 3.70 -16.71 -53.78
CA GLU A 178 4.07 -16.64 -52.38
C GLU A 178 5.01 -17.79 -51.99
N LYS A 179 6.03 -17.44 -51.21
CA LYS A 179 6.70 -18.37 -50.30
C LYS A 179 6.45 -17.87 -48.90
N GLU A 180 5.88 -18.72 -48.05
CA GLU A 180 5.76 -18.42 -46.63
C GLU A 180 7.16 -18.33 -46.02
N SER A 181 7.46 -17.19 -45.39
CA SER A 181 8.65 -17.03 -44.55
C SER A 181 8.20 -16.60 -43.16
N ALA A 182 8.17 -17.56 -42.23
CA ALA A 182 7.79 -17.32 -40.84
C ALA A 182 8.88 -16.51 -40.11
N THR A 183 8.86 -15.19 -40.25
CA THR A 183 9.63 -14.27 -39.41
C THR A 183 8.81 -13.88 -38.20
N SER A 184 9.18 -14.38 -37.02
CA SER A 184 8.57 -14.00 -35.75
C SER A 184 8.90 -12.54 -35.39
N ALA A 185 8.01 -11.62 -35.75
CA ALA A 185 8.09 -10.24 -35.32
C ALA A 185 7.96 -10.13 -33.79
N ALA A 186 8.68 -9.18 -33.19
CA ALA A 186 8.40 -8.78 -31.80
C ALA A 186 6.98 -8.19 -31.71
N PRO A 187 6.22 -8.48 -30.64
CA PRO A 187 4.81 -8.07 -30.56
C PRO A 187 4.67 -6.55 -30.59
N ALA A 188 3.77 -6.07 -31.44
CA ALA A 188 3.43 -4.65 -31.52
C ALA A 188 2.51 -4.26 -30.35
N PHE A 189 2.89 -3.26 -29.57
CA PHE A 189 2.01 -2.67 -28.56
C PHE A 189 0.70 -2.20 -29.22
N GLY A 190 -0.43 -2.76 -28.78
CA GLY A 190 -1.77 -2.50 -29.35
C GLY A 190 -2.49 -3.73 -29.90
N SER A 191 -1.83 -4.88 -30.09
CA SER A 191 -2.49 -6.14 -30.45
C SER A 191 -3.34 -6.68 -29.29
N ARG A 192 -4.64 -6.93 -29.51
CA ARG A 192 -5.57 -7.55 -28.53
C ARG A 192 -5.36 -9.08 -28.39
N GLU A 193 -4.13 -9.56 -28.53
CA GLU A 193 -3.80 -10.99 -28.56
C GLU A 193 -3.33 -11.49 -27.19
N GLU A 194 -4.08 -12.40 -26.58
CA GLU A 194 -3.68 -13.05 -25.32
C GLU A 194 -2.58 -14.11 -25.54
N ARG A 195 -1.32 -13.73 -25.36
CA ARG A 195 -0.22 -14.71 -25.33
C ARG A 195 -0.10 -15.36 -23.95
N ARG A 196 -0.80 -16.47 -23.74
CA ARG A 196 -0.68 -17.31 -22.53
C ARG A 196 0.61 -18.13 -22.58
N VAL A 197 1.59 -17.80 -21.73
CA VAL A 197 2.88 -18.51 -21.62
C VAL A 197 2.95 -19.26 -20.28
N LYS A 198 3.23 -20.56 -20.32
CA LYS A 198 3.48 -21.42 -19.16
C LYS A 198 4.74 -20.90 -18.43
N MET A 199 4.73 -20.81 -17.10
CA MET A 199 5.96 -20.50 -16.37
C MET A 199 6.94 -21.67 -16.48
N ASN A 200 8.18 -21.41 -16.89
CA ASN A 200 9.22 -22.44 -16.94
C ASN A 200 9.59 -22.95 -15.53
N ARG A 201 10.25 -24.11 -15.46
CA ARG A 201 10.61 -24.80 -14.19
C ARG A 201 11.41 -23.88 -13.24
N MET A 202 12.31 -23.06 -13.78
CA MET A 202 13.07 -22.08 -13.01
C MET A 202 12.16 -21.01 -12.37
N ARG A 203 11.23 -20.42 -13.13
CA ARG A 203 10.30 -19.38 -12.62
C ARG A 203 9.33 -19.94 -11.59
N LEU A 204 8.83 -21.17 -11.79
CA LEU A 204 7.99 -21.87 -10.82
C LEU A 204 8.72 -22.07 -9.48
N ARG A 205 9.94 -22.61 -9.50
CA ARG A 205 10.74 -22.80 -8.27
C ARG A 205 11.12 -21.49 -7.58
N ILE A 206 11.33 -20.41 -8.33
CA ILE A 206 11.53 -19.07 -7.75
C ILE A 206 10.25 -18.62 -7.02
N ALA A 207 9.06 -18.81 -7.63
CA ALA A 207 7.80 -18.47 -6.98
C ALA A 207 7.53 -19.31 -5.71
N GLU A 208 7.79 -20.62 -5.76
CA GLU A 208 7.71 -21.52 -4.61
C GLU A 208 8.63 -21.07 -3.47
N ARG A 209 9.90 -20.76 -3.75
CA ARG A 209 10.87 -20.31 -2.74
C ARG A 209 10.54 -18.95 -2.14
N LEU A 210 10.10 -17.99 -2.96
CA LEU A 210 9.66 -16.68 -2.47
C LEU A 210 8.41 -16.82 -1.59
N LYS A 211 7.47 -17.70 -1.94
CA LYS A 211 6.28 -17.94 -1.11
C LYS A 211 6.60 -18.75 0.15
N GLN A 212 7.55 -19.69 0.09
CA GLN A 212 8.07 -20.39 1.27
C GLN A 212 8.65 -19.40 2.29
N SER A 213 9.42 -18.40 1.83
CA SER A 213 9.96 -17.34 2.70
C SER A 213 8.85 -16.60 3.46
N GLN A 214 7.87 -16.04 2.72
CA GLN A 214 6.72 -15.34 3.31
C GLN A 214 5.90 -16.19 4.29
N ASN A 215 5.79 -17.51 4.05
CA ASN A 215 4.98 -18.41 4.87
C ASN A 215 5.72 -18.95 6.10
N THR A 216 7.05 -18.80 6.19
CA THR A 216 7.88 -19.41 7.26
C THR A 216 8.42 -18.36 8.23
N ALA A 217 8.83 -17.19 7.75
CA ALA A 217 9.37 -16.12 8.58
C ALA A 217 8.26 -15.20 9.11
N ALA A 218 8.37 -14.77 10.38
CA ALA A 218 7.57 -13.67 10.92
C ALA A 218 8.14 -12.33 10.41
N SER A 219 8.08 -12.13 9.10
CA SER A 219 8.79 -11.08 8.37
C SER A 219 8.26 -9.68 8.73
N LEU A 220 9.08 -8.87 9.42
CA LEU A 220 8.85 -7.44 9.60
C LEU A 220 9.94 -6.63 8.91
N THR A 221 9.61 -5.42 8.45
CA THR A 221 10.58 -4.50 7.83
C THR A 221 10.65 -3.19 8.61
N THR A 222 11.86 -2.73 8.91
CA THR A 222 12.14 -1.41 9.47
C THR A 222 12.97 -0.58 8.51
N PHE A 223 12.89 0.75 8.60
CA PHE A 223 13.44 1.68 7.62
C PHE A 223 14.19 2.84 8.29
N ASN A 224 15.32 3.24 7.70
CA ASN A 224 16.07 4.44 8.09
C ASN A 224 16.54 5.19 6.84
N GLU A 225 16.55 6.52 6.89
CA GLU A 225 17.26 7.34 5.90
C GLU A 225 18.71 7.58 6.30
N VAL A 226 19.60 7.67 5.31
CA VAL A 226 21.05 7.85 5.46
C VAL A 226 21.57 8.93 4.50
N ASP A 227 22.37 9.88 4.99
CA ASP A 227 23.06 10.90 4.19
C ASP A 227 24.32 10.28 3.56
N MET A 228 24.30 10.17 2.23
CA MET A 228 25.38 9.55 1.47
C MET A 228 26.57 10.49 1.23
N SER A 229 26.52 11.76 1.67
CA SER A 229 27.51 12.79 1.33
C SER A 229 28.94 12.39 1.64
N SER A 230 29.20 11.95 2.88
CA SER A 230 30.53 11.56 3.35
C SER A 230 31.11 10.41 2.52
N LEU A 231 30.29 9.41 2.21
CA LEU A 231 30.71 8.24 1.43
C LEU A 231 30.86 8.57 -0.08
N ILE A 232 30.04 9.47 -0.63
CA ILE A 232 30.17 9.99 -1.99
C ILE A 232 31.46 10.82 -2.13
N GLU A 233 31.78 11.67 -1.16
CA GLU A 233 33.03 12.44 -1.14
C GLU A 233 34.26 11.54 -0.97
N PHE A 234 34.24 10.63 0.01
CA PHE A 234 35.29 9.61 0.20
C PHE A 234 35.58 8.86 -1.10
N ARG A 235 34.53 8.35 -1.75
CA ARG A 235 34.66 7.65 -3.03
C ARG A 235 35.18 8.56 -4.14
N LYS A 236 34.74 9.81 -4.21
CA LYS A 236 35.22 10.81 -5.20
C LYS A 236 36.71 11.12 -5.03
N LEU A 237 37.22 11.14 -3.79
CA LEU A 237 38.63 11.37 -3.50
C LEU A 237 39.51 10.17 -3.88
N TYR A 238 39.11 8.94 -3.53
CA TYR A 238 40.01 7.78 -3.64
C TYR A 238 39.80 6.89 -4.88
N ARG A 239 38.63 6.90 -5.53
CA ARG A 239 38.26 5.98 -6.62
C ARG A 239 39.34 5.84 -7.70
N ASP A 240 39.82 6.95 -8.26
CA ASP A 240 40.67 6.90 -9.45
C ASP A 240 42.10 6.48 -9.11
N ASP A 241 42.57 6.77 -7.89
CA ASP A 241 43.88 6.33 -7.41
C ASP A 241 43.88 4.87 -6.93
N VAL A 242 42.78 4.40 -6.35
CA VAL A 242 42.54 2.96 -6.12
C VAL A 242 42.55 2.22 -7.45
N LEU A 243 41.76 2.67 -8.44
CA LEU A 243 41.65 2.03 -9.74
C LEU A 243 43.01 1.94 -10.48
N LYS A 244 43.84 2.99 -10.41
CA LYS A 244 45.20 2.98 -10.97
C LYS A 244 46.16 2.01 -10.25
N LYS A 245 46.02 1.85 -8.93
CA LYS A 245 46.96 1.07 -8.10
C LYS A 245 46.60 -0.42 -8.02
N THR A 246 45.31 -0.76 -8.01
CA THR A 246 44.83 -2.13 -7.76
C THR A 246 44.05 -2.75 -8.92
N GLY A 247 43.64 -1.94 -9.91
CA GLY A 247 42.73 -2.37 -10.98
C GLY A 247 41.27 -2.56 -10.55
N VAL A 248 40.95 -2.41 -9.25
CA VAL A 248 39.59 -2.58 -8.70
C VAL A 248 38.84 -1.26 -8.75
N LYS A 249 37.60 -1.28 -9.25
CA LYS A 249 36.73 -0.10 -9.32
C LYS A 249 36.00 0.10 -7.98
N LEU A 250 36.40 1.10 -7.21
CA LEU A 250 35.73 1.43 -5.94
C LEU A 250 34.23 1.74 -6.14
N GLY A 251 33.38 0.90 -5.55
CA GLY A 251 31.93 1.04 -5.51
C GLY A 251 31.44 1.69 -4.21
N PHE A 252 30.22 1.35 -3.82
CA PHE A 252 29.63 1.64 -2.50
C PHE A 252 29.30 0.36 -1.72
N MET A 253 29.31 -0.80 -2.38
CA MET A 253 28.86 -2.06 -1.76
C MET A 253 29.80 -2.51 -0.67
N SER A 254 31.12 -2.31 -0.83
CA SER A 254 32.11 -2.57 0.21
C SER A 254 31.82 -1.86 1.53
N ALA A 255 31.45 -0.58 1.50
CA ALA A 255 31.10 0.19 2.69
C ALA A 255 29.86 -0.40 3.39
N PHE A 256 28.78 -0.69 2.64
CA PHE A 256 27.59 -1.31 3.22
C PHE A 256 27.86 -2.72 3.76
N SER A 257 28.58 -3.56 3.02
CA SER A 257 29.01 -4.89 3.49
C SER A 257 29.85 -4.82 4.76
N ARG A 258 30.80 -3.87 4.84
CA ARG A 258 31.68 -3.71 6.00
C ARG A 258 30.96 -3.09 7.20
N ALA A 259 30.05 -2.14 6.98
CA ALA A 259 29.16 -1.60 8.02
C ALA A 259 28.23 -2.69 8.60
N CYS A 260 27.65 -3.55 7.75
CA CYS A 260 26.86 -4.71 8.18
C CYS A 260 27.70 -5.69 9.01
N VAL A 261 28.90 -6.05 8.55
CA VAL A 261 29.87 -6.88 9.31
C VAL A 261 30.15 -6.29 10.69
N LEU A 262 30.40 -4.98 10.79
CA LEU A 262 30.70 -4.34 12.06
C LEU A 262 29.47 -4.31 12.99
N ALA A 263 28.28 -4.01 12.47
CA ALA A 263 27.05 -4.00 13.25
C ALA A 263 26.61 -5.42 13.70
N MET A 264 26.89 -6.47 12.92
CA MET A 264 26.65 -7.87 13.32
C MET A 264 27.48 -8.34 14.51
N ARG A 265 28.69 -7.78 14.72
CA ARG A 265 29.51 -8.11 15.90
C ARG A 265 28.83 -7.70 17.21
N ASP A 266 28.10 -6.59 17.17
CA ASP A 266 27.34 -6.08 18.32
C ASP A 266 25.94 -6.71 18.45
N ILE A 267 25.40 -7.25 17.35
CA ILE A 267 24.06 -7.85 17.27
C ILE A 267 24.12 -9.19 16.51
N PRO A 268 24.68 -10.28 17.10
CA PRO A 268 24.95 -11.52 16.37
C PRO A 268 23.71 -12.25 15.85
N ALA A 269 22.53 -11.98 16.40
CA ALA A 269 21.26 -12.54 15.93
C ALA A 269 20.97 -12.21 14.46
N VAL A 270 21.44 -11.05 13.95
CA VAL A 270 21.31 -10.63 12.54
C VAL A 270 22.00 -11.62 11.57
N ASN A 271 23.03 -12.33 12.03
CA ASN A 271 23.83 -13.30 11.26
C ASN A 271 23.47 -14.77 11.55
N ALA A 272 22.50 -15.00 12.45
CA ALA A 272 22.04 -16.33 12.84
C ALA A 272 20.95 -16.86 11.87
N SER A 273 20.50 -18.10 12.10
CA SER A 273 19.34 -18.70 11.42
C SER A 273 18.54 -19.59 12.37
N ILE A 274 17.31 -19.92 11.98
CA ILE A 274 16.50 -20.96 12.61
C ILE A 274 16.61 -22.24 11.75
N GLU A 275 16.94 -23.36 12.38
CA GLU A 275 17.10 -24.68 11.76
C GLU A 275 16.22 -25.73 12.46
N GLY A 276 15.91 -26.83 11.76
CA GLY A 276 15.01 -27.90 12.22
C GLY A 276 13.77 -28.10 11.33
N PRO A 277 12.95 -29.14 11.59
CA PRO A 277 11.73 -29.40 10.83
C PRO A 277 10.63 -28.37 11.11
N ASN A 278 9.62 -28.29 10.23
CA ASN A 278 8.39 -27.50 10.39
C ASN A 278 8.60 -25.99 10.70
N GLY A 279 9.66 -25.39 10.18
CA GLY A 279 10.02 -23.98 10.43
C GLY A 279 11.15 -23.79 11.44
N GLY A 280 11.56 -24.87 12.11
CA GLY A 280 12.74 -24.99 12.96
C GLY A 280 12.55 -24.58 14.42
N ASP A 281 13.30 -25.25 15.28
CA ASP A 281 13.28 -25.14 16.75
C ASP A 281 14.66 -24.75 17.34
N THR A 282 15.71 -24.78 16.51
CA THR A 282 17.10 -24.64 16.91
C THR A 282 17.71 -23.38 16.30
N ILE A 283 18.23 -22.48 17.14
CA ILE A 283 18.90 -21.25 16.68
C ILE A 283 20.39 -21.55 16.43
N VAL A 284 20.86 -21.26 15.22
CA VAL A 284 22.27 -21.43 14.80
C VAL A 284 22.90 -20.06 14.60
N TYR A 285 23.74 -19.66 15.57
CA TYR A 285 24.63 -18.51 15.47
C TYR A 285 25.87 -18.86 14.64
N ARG A 286 26.47 -17.86 13.99
CA ARG A 286 27.66 -18.03 13.14
C ARG A 286 28.69 -16.94 13.42
N ASP A 287 29.94 -17.36 13.63
CA ASP A 287 31.09 -16.49 13.91
C ASP A 287 31.74 -15.92 12.63
N TYR A 288 31.25 -16.32 11.45
CA TYR A 288 31.66 -15.86 10.12
C TYR A 288 30.49 -15.20 9.39
N VAL A 289 30.78 -14.25 8.48
CA VAL A 289 29.77 -13.45 7.77
C VAL A 289 29.92 -13.64 6.26
N ASP A 290 29.06 -14.49 5.68
CA ASP A 290 29.03 -14.76 4.24
C ASP A 290 27.90 -13.92 3.60
N ILE A 291 28.22 -12.78 3.00
CA ILE A 291 27.22 -11.85 2.46
C ILE A 291 26.79 -12.27 1.04
N SER A 292 25.53 -12.68 0.90
CA SER A 292 24.84 -12.77 -0.39
C SER A 292 24.61 -11.37 -0.97
N VAL A 293 25.01 -11.14 -2.23
CA VAL A 293 24.78 -9.87 -2.93
C VAL A 293 23.88 -10.12 -4.14
N ALA A 294 22.72 -9.47 -4.20
CA ALA A 294 21.79 -9.65 -5.31
C ALA A 294 22.33 -8.99 -6.60
N VAL A 295 22.44 -9.77 -7.67
CA VAL A 295 22.94 -9.36 -9.00
C VAL A 295 21.90 -9.73 -10.06
N ALA A 296 21.49 -8.75 -10.87
CA ALA A 296 20.62 -9.01 -12.01
C ALA A 296 21.40 -9.54 -13.22
N THR A 297 20.80 -10.51 -13.90
CA THR A 297 21.28 -11.10 -15.16
C THR A 297 20.11 -11.20 -16.16
N GLU A 298 20.41 -11.49 -17.41
CA GLU A 298 19.39 -11.69 -18.47
C GLU A 298 18.41 -12.84 -18.16
N LYS A 299 18.83 -13.82 -17.34
CA LYS A 299 18.01 -14.94 -16.86
C LYS A 299 17.25 -14.65 -15.56
N GLY A 300 17.39 -13.44 -15.00
CA GLY A 300 16.77 -13.01 -13.75
C GLY A 300 17.76 -12.64 -12.64
N LEU A 301 17.25 -12.50 -11.42
CA LEU A 301 18.03 -12.14 -10.24
C LEU A 301 18.71 -13.38 -9.64
N VAL A 302 20.01 -13.28 -9.35
CA VAL A 302 20.81 -14.31 -8.65
C VAL A 302 21.51 -13.69 -7.43
N THR A 303 21.83 -14.51 -6.43
CA THR A 303 22.36 -14.04 -5.13
C THR A 303 23.70 -14.70 -4.77
N PRO A 304 24.77 -14.48 -5.56
CA PRO A 304 26.10 -15.00 -5.24
C PRO A 304 26.62 -14.51 -3.88
N VAL A 305 27.47 -15.34 -3.26
CA VAL A 305 27.94 -15.19 -1.87
C VAL A 305 29.40 -14.76 -1.83
N VAL A 306 29.67 -13.64 -1.14
CA VAL A 306 31.02 -13.24 -0.72
C VAL A 306 31.31 -13.89 0.62
N ARG A 307 32.34 -14.75 0.70
CA ARG A 307 32.63 -15.54 1.91
C ARG A 307 33.65 -14.87 2.83
N ASN A 308 33.51 -15.10 4.14
CA ASN A 308 34.38 -14.58 5.21
C ASN A 308 34.56 -13.06 5.12
N THR A 309 33.45 -12.32 4.97
CA THR A 309 33.44 -10.88 4.69
C THR A 309 34.05 -10.07 5.84
N GLU A 310 34.01 -10.61 7.07
CA GLU A 310 34.66 -10.04 8.24
C GLU A 310 36.20 -10.02 8.16
N SER A 311 36.80 -10.97 7.42
CA SER A 311 38.24 -11.03 7.14
C SER A 311 38.71 -10.12 6.00
N LEU A 312 37.79 -9.60 5.19
CA LEU A 312 38.11 -8.78 4.01
C LEU A 312 38.10 -7.27 4.31
N ASP A 313 39.03 -6.55 3.67
CA ASP A 313 39.01 -5.08 3.59
C ASP A 313 38.06 -4.62 2.47
N MET A 314 37.79 -3.30 2.39
CA MET A 314 36.92 -2.75 1.35
C MET A 314 37.33 -3.16 -0.07
N LEU A 315 38.64 -3.26 -0.35
CA LEU A 315 39.16 -3.60 -1.68
C LEU A 315 38.98 -5.09 -1.99
N GLY A 316 39.19 -5.97 -1.01
CA GLY A 316 38.86 -7.38 -1.08
C GLY A 316 37.36 -7.61 -1.34
N ILE A 317 36.49 -6.86 -0.67
CA ILE A 317 35.03 -6.93 -0.87
C ILE A 317 34.63 -6.45 -2.28
N GLU A 318 35.07 -5.26 -2.73
CA GLU A 318 34.77 -4.81 -4.11
C GLU A 318 35.30 -5.79 -5.16
N LYS A 319 36.48 -6.39 -4.94
CA LYS A 319 37.04 -7.40 -5.85
C LYS A 319 36.17 -8.65 -5.87
N ALA A 320 35.80 -9.20 -4.72
CA ALA A 320 34.96 -10.40 -4.64
C ALA A 320 33.58 -10.18 -5.31
N ILE A 321 32.95 -9.02 -5.06
CA ILE A 321 31.69 -8.63 -5.70
C ILE A 321 31.88 -8.45 -7.22
N ALA A 322 33.00 -7.88 -7.68
CA ALA A 322 33.30 -7.73 -9.10
C ALA A 322 33.54 -9.08 -9.81
N ASP A 323 34.26 -10.00 -9.17
CA ASP A 323 34.52 -11.35 -9.69
C ASP A 323 33.23 -12.20 -9.73
N MET A 324 32.39 -12.15 -8.68
CA MET A 324 31.07 -12.79 -8.68
C MET A 324 30.11 -12.16 -9.70
N GLY A 325 30.07 -10.83 -9.78
CA GLY A 325 29.30 -10.10 -10.79
C GLY A 325 29.81 -10.33 -12.21
N LYS A 326 31.07 -10.74 -12.40
CA LYS A 326 31.56 -11.26 -13.68
C LYS A 326 31.04 -12.67 -13.93
N LYS A 327 31.22 -13.62 -12.99
CA LYS A 327 30.65 -14.98 -13.10
C LYS A 327 29.16 -14.97 -13.45
N ALA A 328 28.38 -14.09 -12.82
CA ALA A 328 26.94 -13.94 -13.06
C ALA A 328 26.61 -13.59 -14.53
N ARG A 329 27.26 -12.57 -15.09
CA ARG A 329 27.08 -12.16 -16.50
C ARG A 329 27.65 -13.18 -17.49
N ASP A 330 28.81 -13.75 -17.17
CA ASP A 330 29.44 -14.83 -17.93
C ASP A 330 28.63 -16.15 -17.94
N ASN A 331 27.54 -16.27 -17.16
CA ASN A 331 26.79 -17.51 -16.91
C ASN A 331 27.65 -18.65 -16.29
N LYS A 332 28.58 -18.30 -15.40
CA LYS A 332 29.59 -19.19 -14.77
C LYS A 332 29.51 -19.22 -13.23
N LEU A 333 28.36 -18.89 -12.64
CA LEU A 333 28.10 -19.16 -11.22
C LEU A 333 27.83 -20.65 -11.02
N THR A 334 28.49 -21.27 -10.04
CA THR A 334 28.15 -22.62 -9.60
C THR A 334 27.13 -22.59 -8.46
N ILE A 335 26.64 -23.75 -8.01
CA ILE A 335 25.72 -23.82 -6.87
C ILE A 335 26.45 -23.39 -5.58
N GLU A 336 27.74 -23.71 -5.47
CA GLU A 336 28.62 -23.34 -4.35
C GLU A 336 28.92 -21.84 -4.30
N ASP A 337 28.82 -21.11 -5.42
CA ASP A 337 28.89 -19.64 -5.44
C ASP A 337 27.62 -18.99 -4.88
N MET A 338 26.49 -19.71 -4.81
CA MET A 338 25.18 -19.17 -4.39
C MET A 338 24.65 -19.73 -3.06
N ALA A 339 25.19 -20.85 -2.59
CA ALA A 339 24.73 -21.53 -1.38
C ALA A 339 25.43 -21.04 -0.08
N GLY A 340 24.72 -21.07 1.04
CA GLY A 340 25.32 -20.92 2.38
C GLY A 340 25.76 -19.51 2.77
N GLY A 341 25.26 -18.46 2.12
CA GLY A 341 25.34 -17.10 2.66
C GLY A 341 24.52 -16.95 3.94
N THR A 342 24.93 -16.07 4.84
CA THR A 342 24.32 -15.86 6.17
C THR A 342 23.45 -14.60 6.25
N PHE A 343 23.69 -13.61 5.39
CA PHE A 343 22.93 -12.36 5.29
C PHE A 343 22.89 -11.89 3.83
N THR A 344 21.80 -11.23 3.40
CA THR A 344 21.67 -10.70 2.03
C THR A 344 21.69 -9.18 2.00
N ILE A 345 22.40 -8.60 1.02
CA ILE A 345 22.24 -7.21 0.60
C ILE A 345 21.65 -7.19 -0.82
N SER A 346 20.50 -6.54 -0.98
CA SER A 346 19.81 -6.34 -2.25
C SER A 346 19.82 -4.85 -2.61
N ASN A 347 20.21 -4.51 -3.83
CA ASN A 347 20.28 -3.11 -4.28
C ASN A 347 19.23 -2.85 -5.37
N GLY A 348 18.03 -2.44 -4.93
CA GLY A 348 16.96 -1.98 -5.83
C GLY A 348 17.24 -0.58 -6.39
N GLY A 349 18.09 0.20 -5.73
CA GLY A 349 18.42 1.58 -6.10
C GLY A 349 19.05 1.74 -7.49
N VAL A 350 19.76 0.73 -8.00
CA VAL A 350 20.31 0.78 -9.38
C VAL A 350 19.22 0.76 -10.47
N PHE A 351 17.99 0.36 -10.12
CA PHE A 351 16.81 0.41 -11.00
C PHE A 351 15.90 1.62 -10.72
N GLY A 352 16.36 2.57 -9.88
CA GLY A 352 15.60 3.77 -9.53
C GLY A 352 14.56 3.58 -8.41
N SER A 353 14.43 2.38 -7.84
CA SER A 353 13.52 2.11 -6.72
C SER A 353 13.86 3.00 -5.52
N LEU A 354 12.89 3.77 -5.04
CA LEU A 354 13.06 4.73 -3.94
C LEU A 354 12.97 4.07 -2.56
N MET A 355 12.11 3.05 -2.43
CA MET A 355 11.81 2.35 -1.19
C MET A 355 11.13 1.02 -1.54
N GLY A 356 11.31 -0.01 -0.71
CA GLY A 356 10.71 -1.33 -0.92
C GLY A 356 11.09 -2.31 0.19
N THR A 357 10.30 -3.37 0.34
CA THR A 357 10.48 -4.43 1.33
C THR A 357 11.22 -5.64 0.70
N PRO A 358 12.53 -5.82 0.95
CA PRO A 358 13.24 -6.99 0.43
C PRO A 358 12.72 -8.29 1.07
N ILE A 359 12.65 -9.38 0.30
CA ILE A 359 12.21 -10.69 0.79
C ILE A 359 13.40 -11.48 1.33
N ILE A 360 13.24 -12.09 2.51
CA ILE A 360 14.28 -12.84 3.22
C ILE A 360 14.69 -14.09 2.42
N ASN A 361 16.00 -14.34 2.30
CA ASN A 361 16.56 -15.50 1.60
C ASN A 361 16.82 -16.66 2.58
N LEU A 362 15.79 -17.47 2.86
CA LEU A 362 15.89 -18.58 3.83
C LEU A 362 17.07 -19.53 3.51
N PRO A 363 17.82 -20.02 4.53
CA PRO A 363 17.54 -19.94 5.97
C PRO A 363 18.08 -18.66 6.65
N GLN A 364 18.58 -17.67 5.91
CA GLN A 364 19.06 -16.41 6.51
C GLN A 364 17.92 -15.71 7.24
N THR A 365 18.25 -15.01 8.32
CA THR A 365 17.24 -14.33 9.16
C THR A 365 16.94 -12.89 8.74
N ALA A 366 17.83 -12.22 8.02
CA ALA A 366 17.64 -10.83 7.62
C ALA A 366 18.23 -10.47 6.24
N VAL A 367 17.69 -9.40 5.64
CA VAL A 367 18.13 -8.84 4.35
C VAL A 367 18.05 -7.32 4.36
N LEU A 368 19.11 -6.66 3.89
CA LEU A 368 19.20 -5.21 3.72
C LEU A 368 18.89 -4.78 2.27
N GLY A 369 17.89 -3.93 2.11
CA GLY A 369 17.52 -3.26 0.86
C GLY A 369 18.16 -1.88 0.76
N LEU A 370 18.99 -1.68 -0.26
CA LEU A 370 19.59 -0.40 -0.64
C LEU A 370 18.80 0.23 -1.80
N HIS A 371 18.40 1.49 -1.64
CA HIS A 371 17.53 2.20 -2.58
C HIS A 371 18.22 3.35 -3.32
N ALA A 372 17.50 4.02 -4.21
CA ALA A 372 18.03 5.07 -5.06
C ALA A 372 18.46 6.27 -4.22
N VAL A 373 19.72 6.70 -4.42
CA VAL A 373 20.21 7.96 -3.88
C VAL A 373 19.53 9.11 -4.61
N LYS A 374 18.86 10.01 -3.88
CA LYS A 374 18.25 11.22 -4.44
C LYS A 374 18.61 12.44 -3.59
N ASP A 375 18.90 13.56 -4.26
CA ASP A 375 19.08 14.85 -3.59
C ASP A 375 17.75 15.28 -2.96
N ARG A 376 17.75 15.46 -1.64
CA ARG A 376 16.60 15.92 -0.83
C ARG A 376 17.02 17.12 0.01
N ALA A 377 16.07 18.01 0.28
CA ALA A 377 16.25 19.07 1.25
C ALA A 377 16.07 18.49 2.66
N VAL A 378 17.07 18.61 3.53
CA VAL A 378 17.08 18.07 4.90
C VAL A 378 17.49 19.14 5.91
N ALA A 379 16.97 19.06 7.14
CA ALA A 379 17.25 20.02 8.20
C ALA A 379 18.48 19.60 9.02
N ILE A 380 19.62 20.26 8.79
CA ILE A 380 20.89 20.02 9.51
C ILE A 380 21.22 21.25 10.35
N ASN A 381 21.35 21.07 11.67
CA ASN A 381 21.70 22.13 12.63
C ASN A 381 20.85 23.41 12.49
N GLY A 382 19.54 23.26 12.25
CA GLY A 382 18.60 24.37 12.08
C GLY A 382 18.65 25.07 10.71
N LYS A 383 19.32 24.48 9.70
CA LYS A 383 19.35 24.97 8.32
C LYS A 383 18.80 23.90 7.38
N ILE A 384 18.06 24.33 6.36
CA ILE A 384 17.71 23.47 5.23
C ILE A 384 18.93 23.42 4.30
N GLU A 385 19.50 22.24 4.10
CA GLU A 385 20.56 22.01 3.12
C GLU A 385 20.18 20.84 2.21
N ILE A 386 20.64 20.86 0.95
CA ILE A 386 20.42 19.73 0.04
C ILE A 386 21.47 18.65 0.33
N ARG A 387 21.03 17.39 0.38
CA ARG A 387 21.87 16.20 0.59
C ARG A 387 21.43 15.02 -0.29
N PRO A 388 22.37 14.23 -0.83
CA PRO A 388 22.09 12.94 -1.45
C PRO A 388 21.68 11.91 -0.38
N MET A 389 20.37 11.70 -0.21
CA MET A 389 19.83 10.76 0.77
C MET A 389 19.53 9.40 0.13
N MET A 390 19.68 8.32 0.89
CA MET A 390 19.22 6.96 0.55
C MET A 390 18.26 6.43 1.63
N TYR A 391 17.29 5.61 1.25
CA TYR A 391 16.53 4.78 2.20
C TYR A 391 17.15 3.39 2.34
N LEU A 392 17.38 2.97 3.58
CA LEU A 392 17.76 1.62 3.98
C LEU A 392 16.51 0.90 4.50
N ALA A 393 16.30 -0.34 4.07
CA ALA A 393 15.21 -1.20 4.55
C ALA A 393 15.79 -2.52 5.09
N LEU A 394 15.59 -2.85 6.36
CA LEU A 394 15.95 -4.16 6.90
C LEU A 394 14.69 -4.99 7.06
N THR A 395 14.53 -6.04 6.27
CA THR A 395 13.52 -7.07 6.52
C THR A 395 14.16 -8.20 7.32
N TYR A 396 13.50 -8.66 8.37
CA TYR A 396 14.01 -9.67 9.30
C TYR A 396 12.89 -10.57 9.83
N ASP A 397 13.26 -11.80 10.22
CA ASP A 397 12.37 -12.75 10.87
C ASP A 397 12.24 -12.41 12.37
N HIS A 398 11.06 -11.91 12.78
CA HIS A 398 10.78 -11.53 14.16
C HIS A 398 10.72 -12.73 15.13
N ARG A 399 10.89 -13.96 14.63
CA ARG A 399 11.14 -15.14 15.48
C ARG A 399 12.57 -15.17 16.06
N LEU A 400 13.49 -14.32 15.57
CA LEU A 400 14.89 -14.30 16.01
C LEU A 400 15.48 -12.90 16.27
N LEU A 401 14.95 -11.82 15.67
CA LEU A 401 15.32 -10.44 16.04
C LEU A 401 14.10 -9.70 16.58
N ASP A 402 14.25 -9.04 17.73
CA ASP A 402 13.28 -8.04 18.17
C ASP A 402 13.41 -6.75 17.36
N GLY A 403 12.30 -6.01 17.18
CA GLY A 403 12.32 -4.71 16.49
C GLY A 403 13.30 -3.69 17.07
N ARG A 404 13.63 -3.78 18.37
CA ARG A 404 14.70 -2.98 18.99
C ARG A 404 16.07 -3.27 18.36
N GLU A 405 16.39 -4.55 18.15
CA GLU A 405 17.69 -5.00 17.64
C GLU A 405 17.81 -4.71 16.15
N ALA A 406 16.72 -4.91 15.40
CA ALA A 406 16.63 -4.53 13.99
C ALA A 406 16.84 -3.01 13.76
N VAL A 407 16.24 -2.16 14.59
CA VAL A 407 16.45 -0.70 14.55
C VAL A 407 17.88 -0.34 14.97
N GLN A 408 18.41 -0.95 16.03
CA GLN A 408 19.81 -0.72 16.45
C GLN A 408 20.82 -1.14 15.38
N PHE A 409 20.54 -2.21 14.63
CA PHE A 409 21.36 -2.62 13.48
C PHE A 409 21.36 -1.56 12.37
N LEU A 410 20.17 -1.10 11.94
CA LEU A 410 20.10 -0.06 10.90
C LEU A 410 20.71 1.27 11.34
N VAL A 411 20.54 1.67 12.61
CA VAL A 411 21.16 2.90 13.15
C VAL A 411 22.69 2.79 13.11
N LYS A 412 23.28 1.65 13.48
CA LYS A 412 24.74 1.45 13.37
C LYS A 412 25.22 1.44 11.91
N VAL A 413 24.48 0.80 11.00
CA VAL A 413 24.81 0.84 9.56
C VAL A 413 24.72 2.27 9.02
N LYS A 414 23.73 3.07 9.42
CA LYS A 414 23.63 4.50 9.12
C LYS A 414 24.84 5.28 9.65
N GLU A 415 25.20 5.12 10.92
CA GLU A 415 26.33 5.80 11.56
C GLU A 415 27.66 5.55 10.83
N TYR A 416 27.97 4.29 10.47
CA TYR A 416 29.20 3.95 9.73
C TYR A 416 29.22 4.52 8.29
N ILE A 417 28.07 4.74 7.66
CA ILE A 417 27.96 5.29 6.30
C ILE A 417 27.99 6.82 6.30
N GLU A 418 27.40 7.46 7.31
CA GLU A 418 27.40 8.92 7.50
C GLU A 418 28.77 9.44 7.99
N ASP A 419 29.55 8.63 8.70
CA ASP A 419 30.97 8.89 8.97
C ASP A 419 31.87 7.66 8.74
N PRO A 420 32.38 7.46 7.51
CA PRO A 420 33.32 6.38 7.18
C PRO A 420 34.65 6.41 7.97
N ARG A 421 34.94 7.47 8.74
CA ARG A 421 36.09 7.49 9.66
C ARG A 421 35.86 6.61 10.88
N LEU A 422 34.61 6.33 11.25
CA LEU A 422 34.26 5.40 12.33
C LEU A 422 34.63 3.96 11.95
N GLU A 423 34.45 3.56 10.69
CA GLU A 423 34.90 2.27 10.16
C GLU A 423 36.43 2.10 10.28
N ALA A 424 37.18 3.15 9.92
CA ALA A 424 38.63 3.20 10.04
C ALA A 424 39.09 3.19 11.52
N GLY A 425 38.42 3.94 12.40
CA GLY A 425 38.70 3.96 13.84
C GLY A 425 38.41 2.63 14.53
N ALA A 426 37.29 1.98 14.21
CA ALA A 426 36.94 0.65 14.69
C ALA A 426 37.94 -0.41 14.20
N THR A 427 38.44 -0.28 12.96
CA THR A 427 39.49 -1.18 12.45
C THR A 427 40.83 -0.94 13.17
N ALA A 428 41.27 0.31 13.33
CA ALA A 428 42.50 0.66 14.04
C ALA A 428 42.51 0.24 15.53
N LEU A 429 41.35 0.28 16.21
CA LEU A 429 41.20 -0.23 17.57
C LEU A 429 41.35 -1.77 17.65
N ASN A 430 41.00 -2.50 16.59
CA ASN A 430 41.19 -3.95 16.51
C ASN A 430 42.62 -4.33 16.09
N ASP A 431 43.26 -3.60 15.18
CA ASP A 431 44.66 -3.85 14.81
C ASP A 431 45.64 -3.57 15.97
N MET A 432 45.26 -2.72 16.93
CA MET A 432 46.03 -2.48 18.15
C MET A 432 45.82 -3.54 19.27
N SER A 433 44.97 -4.56 19.09
CA SER A 433 44.61 -5.51 20.16
C SER A 433 45.31 -6.88 20.11
N PHE A 434 46.44 -6.99 19.40
CA PHE A 434 47.22 -8.25 19.32
C PHE A 434 48.50 -8.27 20.17
N ASN A 435 48.41 -8.83 21.38
CA ASN A 435 49.26 -9.94 21.90
C ASN A 435 49.05 -10.11 23.42
N VAL A 436 48.87 -11.36 23.88
CA VAL A 436 48.86 -11.69 25.31
C VAL A 436 50.31 -11.89 25.80
N PRO A 437 50.83 -11.06 26.73
CA PRO A 437 52.13 -11.31 27.35
C PRO A 437 52.03 -12.52 28.28
N LYS A 438 52.95 -13.48 28.13
CA LYS A 438 53.07 -14.63 29.04
C LYS A 438 53.66 -14.20 30.39
N ASN A 439 52.84 -13.56 31.23
CA ASN A 439 52.91 -13.50 32.71
C ASN A 439 51.86 -12.51 33.24
N VAL A 440 50.72 -13.01 33.74
CA VAL A 440 49.73 -12.22 34.49
C VAL A 440 49.44 -12.95 35.81
N PRO A 441 49.52 -12.30 36.99
CA PRO A 441 49.34 -12.99 38.28
C PRO A 441 47.92 -13.55 38.52
N SER A 442 47.83 -14.56 39.38
CA SER A 442 46.56 -15.18 39.78
C SER A 442 45.61 -14.19 40.47
N PHE A 443 44.31 -14.29 40.17
CA PHE A 443 43.20 -13.54 40.79
C PHE A 443 42.95 -13.86 42.28
N SER A 444 43.92 -14.46 42.98
CA SER A 444 43.80 -14.96 44.36
C SER A 444 44.69 -14.21 45.38
N ASN A 445 45.29 -13.07 45.00
CA ASN A 445 46.16 -12.29 45.89
C ASN A 445 45.35 -11.36 46.84
N PRO A 446 45.43 -11.53 48.17
CA PRO A 446 44.63 -10.77 49.14
C PRO A 446 44.96 -9.26 49.24
N GLN A 447 46.05 -8.79 48.61
CA GLN A 447 46.49 -7.38 48.68
C GLN A 447 45.39 -6.36 48.33
N ARG A 448 44.44 -6.72 47.45
CA ARG A 448 43.40 -5.80 46.96
C ARG A 448 42.39 -5.34 48.03
N GLN A 449 42.17 -6.12 49.09
CA GLN A 449 41.26 -5.76 50.18
C GLN A 449 41.69 -4.55 51.02
N LEU A 450 42.91 -4.03 50.80
CA LEU A 450 43.41 -2.80 51.40
C LEU A 450 43.11 -1.54 50.57
N GLU A 451 42.94 -1.65 49.26
CA GLU A 451 42.67 -0.51 48.37
C GLU A 451 41.18 -0.14 48.38
N ASP A 452 40.29 -1.14 48.35
CA ASP A 452 38.83 -0.95 48.44
C ASP A 452 38.39 -0.26 49.75
N ARG A 453 39.22 -0.31 50.81
CA ARG A 453 38.97 0.38 52.09
C ARG A 453 39.27 1.87 52.08
N TYR A 454 39.97 2.40 51.06
CA TYR A 454 40.38 3.81 51.02
C TYR A 454 39.37 4.76 50.36
N TRP A 455 38.41 4.22 49.58
CA TRP A 455 37.40 5.01 48.86
C TRP A 455 35.98 4.95 49.46
N GLY A 456 35.76 4.13 50.50
CA GLY A 456 34.45 3.95 51.15
C GLY A 456 34.10 4.94 52.26
N ALA A 457 34.72 6.12 52.32
CA ALA A 457 34.70 7.00 53.50
C ALA A 457 33.72 8.20 53.39
N SER A 458 32.49 7.98 53.87
CA SER A 458 31.54 9.00 54.37
C SER A 458 31.04 10.11 53.44
N ALA A 459 29.76 10.01 53.05
CA ALA A 459 28.91 11.17 52.75
C ALA A 459 28.30 11.78 54.04
N ASN A 460 27.62 12.93 53.93
CA ASN A 460 26.78 13.59 54.96
C ASN A 460 27.50 14.19 56.22
N SER A 461 27.03 15.28 56.85
CA SER A 461 26.01 16.29 56.43
C SER A 461 25.99 17.59 57.29
N SER A 462 25.56 18.69 56.66
CA SER A 462 24.70 19.76 57.21
C SER A 462 25.21 20.97 58.06
N ARG A 463 24.60 22.14 57.75
CA ARG A 463 24.16 23.28 58.60
C ARG A 463 25.12 24.40 59.10
N SER A 464 25.14 25.49 58.32
CA SER A 464 24.80 26.90 58.70
C SER A 464 25.74 27.70 59.66
N TYR A 465 25.92 29.03 59.56
CA TYR A 465 24.89 30.11 59.50
C TYR A 465 25.49 31.52 59.16
N ARG A 466 24.70 32.43 58.58
CA ARG A 466 24.84 33.93 58.46
C ARG A 466 26.01 34.63 57.70
N GLY A 467 25.62 35.56 56.80
CA GLY A 467 26.26 36.88 56.55
C GLY A 467 27.32 36.98 55.42
N GLY A 468 27.46 38.10 54.69
CA GLY A 468 26.58 39.28 54.63
C GLY A 468 27.15 40.57 53.99
N ASN A 469 26.98 40.75 52.67
CA ASN A 469 26.98 42.03 51.91
C ASN A 469 28.28 42.90 51.80
N THR A 470 28.33 43.75 50.76
CA THR A 470 29.34 44.79 50.44
C THR A 470 30.80 44.33 50.19
N GLY A 471 31.61 45.00 49.37
CA GLY A 471 31.37 46.16 48.49
C GLY A 471 32.58 47.10 48.43
N ILE A 472 33.18 47.24 47.23
CA ILE A 472 34.01 48.37 46.72
C ILE A 472 34.97 49.06 47.73
N PHE A 473 36.29 48.86 47.56
CA PHE A 473 37.31 49.94 47.40
C PHE A 473 38.75 49.41 47.62
N HIS A 474 39.57 49.42 46.56
CA HIS A 474 40.87 50.10 46.61
C HIS A 474 41.43 50.32 45.20
N GLY A 475 42.21 51.38 45.02
CA GLY A 475 42.93 51.65 43.78
C GLY A 475 44.05 52.66 43.96
N VAL A 476 44.80 52.87 42.87
CA VAL A 476 45.76 53.98 42.65
C VAL A 476 46.99 54.01 43.56
N GLN A 477 47.99 53.20 43.18
CA GLN A 477 49.42 53.49 43.36
C GLN A 477 50.20 52.75 42.25
N GLY A 478 51.02 53.37 41.40
CA GLY A 478 51.23 54.80 41.12
C GLY A 478 51.55 55.01 39.62
N ARG A 479 51.73 56.24 39.16
CA ARG A 479 52.09 56.55 37.76
C ARG A 479 53.62 56.61 37.57
N VAL A 480 54.03 56.44 36.31
CA VAL A 480 55.38 56.67 35.75
C VAL A 480 56.44 55.62 36.10
N GLU A 481 56.58 54.62 35.22
CA GLU A 481 57.90 53.99 34.95
C GLU A 481 57.92 53.32 33.56
N ASP A 482 57.87 54.13 32.50
CA ASP A 482 58.30 53.73 31.14
C ASP A 482 59.74 54.22 30.94
N LEU A 483 60.67 53.60 31.67
CA LEU A 483 62.05 54.08 31.80
C LEU A 483 63.04 52.94 32.10
N LEU A 484 63.36 52.12 31.10
CA LEU A 484 64.67 51.50 30.82
C LEU A 484 64.52 50.35 29.80
N GLY A 485 65.15 50.48 28.62
CA GLY A 485 65.16 49.41 27.61
C GLY A 485 66.39 49.47 26.70
N THR A 486 66.68 48.38 25.99
CA THR A 486 67.61 48.19 24.83
C THR A 486 67.73 46.66 24.58
N LYS A 487 67.97 46.05 23.40
CA LYS A 487 68.09 46.37 21.94
C LYS A 487 67.33 45.23 21.19
N GLY A 488 67.16 45.10 19.87
CA GLY A 488 67.62 45.75 18.62
C GLY A 488 67.24 44.81 17.43
N GLN A 489 67.60 45.02 16.16
CA GLN A 489 68.25 46.14 15.47
C GLN A 489 67.81 46.15 13.97
N LEU A 490 67.99 47.28 13.26
CA LEU A 490 67.62 47.52 11.83
C LEU A 490 68.86 47.96 11.00
N PRO A 491 68.80 48.20 9.67
CA PRO A 491 68.26 49.42 9.01
C PRO A 491 67.41 49.06 7.73
N MET A 492 67.14 49.84 6.67
CA MET A 492 67.50 51.22 6.20
C MET A 492 66.34 51.82 5.35
N TYR A 493 66.57 52.84 4.48
CA TYR A 493 65.53 53.71 3.89
C TYR A 493 65.96 54.47 2.59
N LYS A 494 65.00 55.17 1.93
CA LYS A 494 65.07 56.07 0.72
C LYS A 494 65.16 55.40 -0.68
N ASP A 495 64.72 56.00 -1.80
CA ASP A 495 64.15 57.36 -2.08
C ASP A 495 63.02 57.34 -3.18
N LYS A 496 62.73 58.46 -3.88
CA LYS A 496 61.63 58.67 -4.90
C LYS A 496 62.19 58.72 -6.37
N PRO A 497 61.51 59.13 -7.50
CA PRO A 497 60.17 59.75 -7.76
C PRO A 497 59.40 59.47 -9.12
N TYR A 498 58.28 60.21 -9.35
CA TYR A 498 57.64 60.70 -10.62
C TYR A 498 56.90 59.82 -11.70
N ALA A 499 55.72 60.36 -12.12
CA ALA A 499 55.14 60.51 -13.50
C ALA A 499 54.31 59.43 -14.29
N HIS A 500 53.04 59.80 -14.56
CA HIS A 500 52.17 59.64 -15.78
C HIS A 500 51.77 58.29 -16.47
N HIS A 501 50.44 58.15 -16.66
CA HIS A 501 49.65 57.46 -17.73
C HIS A 501 49.80 55.94 -18.01
N ALA A 502 48.76 55.18 -18.45
CA ALA A 502 47.29 55.36 -18.39
C ALA A 502 46.52 54.07 -18.82
N SER A 503 45.47 53.64 -18.10
CA SER A 503 44.46 52.68 -18.62
C SER A 503 43.07 52.74 -17.95
N ARG A 504 42.05 52.88 -18.80
CA ARG A 504 40.57 53.02 -18.63
C ARG A 504 39.84 52.22 -17.52
N ARG A 505 38.92 52.94 -16.81
CA ARG A 505 37.50 52.66 -16.40
C ARG A 505 37.16 51.31 -15.69
N PHE A 506 36.22 51.20 -14.74
CA PHE A 506 34.95 51.94 -14.47
C PHE A 506 34.72 52.27 -12.96
N ARG A 507 33.57 52.88 -12.61
CA ARG A 507 33.16 53.33 -11.24
C ARG A 507 31.87 52.62 -10.74
N PRO A 508 31.62 52.54 -9.42
CA PRO A 508 30.27 52.39 -8.87
C PRO A 508 29.84 53.48 -7.84
N LEU A 509 29.12 54.48 -8.33
CA LEU A 509 27.88 55.13 -7.80
C LEU A 509 27.57 55.38 -6.29
N TRP A 510 28.40 55.06 -5.29
CA TRP A 510 28.02 55.15 -3.86
C TRP A 510 28.03 56.55 -3.22
N ARG A 511 27.37 57.55 -3.84
CA ARG A 511 27.08 58.86 -3.18
C ARG A 511 25.69 59.48 -3.48
N ARG A 512 24.83 58.88 -4.32
CA ARG A 512 23.55 59.52 -4.73
C ARG A 512 22.26 58.96 -4.13
N LYS A 513 22.31 57.87 -3.33
CA LYS A 513 21.10 57.19 -2.83
C LYS A 513 20.51 57.70 -1.50
N ARG A 514 21.25 58.43 -0.66
CA ARG A 514 20.73 58.89 0.66
C ARG A 514 19.61 59.93 0.56
N SER A 515 19.71 60.91 -0.33
CA SER A 515 18.70 61.97 -0.46
C SER A 515 17.34 61.46 -0.95
N ILE A 516 17.34 60.55 -1.94
CA ILE A 516 16.11 59.99 -2.51
C ILE A 516 15.32 59.20 -1.47
N LEU A 517 16.00 58.43 -0.60
CA LEU A 517 15.35 57.64 0.44
C LEU A 517 14.60 58.52 1.45
N VAL A 518 15.20 59.66 1.85
CA VAL A 518 14.55 60.61 2.78
C VAL A 518 13.35 61.29 2.12
N THR A 519 13.47 61.74 0.88
CA THR A 519 12.34 62.36 0.15
C THR A 519 11.18 61.37 -0.03
N LEU A 520 11.47 60.10 -0.34
CA LEU A 520 10.45 59.05 -0.45
C LEU A 520 9.76 58.79 0.90
N LEU A 521 10.52 58.75 2.00
CA LEU A 521 9.98 58.53 3.35
C LEU A 521 9.01 59.65 3.74
N CYS A 522 9.37 60.92 3.50
CA CYS A 522 8.52 62.08 3.77
C CYS A 522 7.27 62.10 2.89
N PHE A 523 7.34 61.62 1.65
CA PHE A 523 6.18 61.52 0.76
C PHE A 523 5.19 60.46 1.24
N VAL A 524 5.68 59.28 1.63
CA VAL A 524 4.84 58.18 2.16
C VAL A 524 4.20 58.55 3.51
N THR A 525 4.94 59.20 4.43
CA THR A 525 4.34 59.66 5.69
C THR A 525 3.35 60.81 5.48
N GLY A 526 3.55 61.66 4.46
CA GLY A 526 2.56 62.66 4.05
C GLY A 526 1.25 62.02 3.58
N LEU A 527 1.31 61.01 2.69
CA LEU A 527 0.14 60.27 2.22
C LEU A 527 -0.60 59.55 3.36
N TRP A 528 0.13 59.02 4.34
CA TRP A 528 -0.45 58.42 5.55
C TRP A 528 -1.18 59.46 6.41
N PHE A 529 -0.55 60.61 6.67
CA PHE A 529 -1.12 61.66 7.53
C PHE A 529 -2.32 62.39 6.92
N PHE A 530 -2.42 62.42 5.59
CA PHE A 530 -3.58 62.97 4.85
C PHE A 530 -4.63 61.90 4.46
N GLY A 531 -4.57 60.71 5.05
CA GLY A 531 -5.63 59.70 4.91
C GLY A 531 -5.70 58.98 3.55
N PHE A 532 -4.68 59.11 2.69
CA PHE A 532 -4.67 58.51 1.34
C PHE A 532 -4.56 56.97 1.32
N PHE A 533 -4.48 56.34 2.50
CA PHE A 533 -4.52 54.89 2.70
C PHE A 533 -5.70 54.46 3.60
N SER A 534 -6.71 55.32 3.77
CA SER A 534 -7.82 55.11 4.73
C SER A 534 -9.00 54.29 4.17
N GLU A 535 -8.74 53.23 3.41
CA GLU A 535 -9.79 52.26 3.03
C GLU A 535 -9.22 50.86 2.72
N GLY A 536 -9.91 49.81 3.18
CA GLY A 536 -9.74 48.43 2.69
C GLY A 536 -8.50 47.62 3.15
N SER A 537 -8.38 47.26 4.44
CA SER A 537 -7.37 46.26 4.87
C SER A 537 -7.80 45.32 6.02
N LYS A 538 -8.95 44.62 5.88
CA LYS A 538 -9.33 43.49 6.76
C LYS A 538 -8.54 42.21 6.38
N ALA A 539 -7.21 42.20 6.54
CA ALA A 539 -6.39 41.06 6.10
C ALA A 539 -5.03 40.93 6.81
N ARG A 540 -4.96 40.97 8.17
CA ARG A 540 -3.81 40.46 8.95
C ARG A 540 -4.03 40.38 10.47
N GLU A 541 -4.84 39.44 10.93
CA GLU A 541 -4.87 39.06 12.36
C GLU A 541 -5.37 37.60 12.55
N SER A 542 -4.60 36.65 12.01
CA SER A 542 -4.92 35.21 12.06
C SER A 542 -3.69 34.39 12.46
N ALA A 543 -3.66 34.03 13.75
CA ALA A 543 -2.85 32.98 14.38
C ALA A 543 -3.19 32.93 15.90
N THR A 544 -3.19 34.11 16.54
CA THR A 544 -3.25 34.28 18.00
C THR A 544 -4.67 34.31 18.58
N THR A 545 -5.69 34.02 17.78
CA THR A 545 -7.08 34.45 18.05
C THR A 545 -8.05 33.31 18.46
N TRP A 546 -7.64 32.05 18.34
CA TRP A 546 -8.54 30.90 18.47
C TRP A 546 -9.10 30.69 19.88
N THR A 547 -8.28 30.80 20.91
CA THR A 547 -8.71 30.73 22.32
C THR A 547 -9.66 31.89 22.72
N GLY A 548 -9.67 32.99 21.96
CA GLY A 548 -10.61 34.11 22.16
C GLY A 548 -11.97 33.91 21.46
N TRP A 549 -12.03 33.11 20.39
CA TRP A 549 -13.20 32.99 19.51
C TRP A 549 -14.31 32.09 20.08
N LEU A 550 -13.93 31.09 20.90
CA LEU A 550 -14.82 30.37 21.82
C LEU A 550 -14.97 31.06 23.18
N GLY A 551 -14.09 32.01 23.53
CA GLY A 551 -14.04 32.69 24.82
C GLY A 551 -15.20 33.66 25.11
N VAL A 552 -16.22 33.72 24.25
CA VAL A 552 -17.45 34.50 24.49
C VAL A 552 -18.52 33.60 25.09
N THR A 553 -18.72 33.73 26.40
CA THR A 553 -19.88 33.13 27.09
C THR A 553 -21.17 33.59 26.41
N GLU A 554 -21.95 32.66 25.84
CA GLU A 554 -23.29 32.98 25.32
C GLU A 554 -24.14 33.57 26.47
N PRO A 555 -24.71 34.79 26.33
CA PRO A 555 -25.40 35.46 27.42
C PRO A 555 -26.67 34.69 27.79
N THR A 556 -26.67 34.10 28.98
CA THR A 556 -27.74 33.26 29.50
C THR A 556 -29.10 33.99 29.45
N GLY A 557 -30.04 33.42 28.70
CA GLY A 557 -31.40 33.96 28.54
C GLY A 557 -31.69 34.63 27.19
N LYS A 558 -30.75 34.71 26.24
CA LYS A 558 -31.10 35.01 24.83
C LYS A 558 -31.52 33.75 24.07
N LYS A 559 -32.42 33.93 23.08
CA LYS A 559 -32.81 32.87 22.13
C LYS A 559 -31.58 32.45 21.31
N VAL A 560 -31.35 31.15 21.19
CA VAL A 560 -30.23 30.58 20.41
C VAL A 560 -30.34 30.98 18.93
N ASP A 561 -29.23 31.42 18.38
CA ASP A 561 -29.09 31.80 16.97
C ASP A 561 -28.42 30.66 16.18
N TRP A 562 -29.25 29.87 15.51
CA TRP A 562 -28.80 28.75 14.70
C TRP A 562 -28.09 29.18 13.41
N LEU A 563 -28.43 30.33 12.85
CA LEU A 563 -27.74 30.84 11.65
C LEU A 563 -26.32 31.29 12.00
N LYS A 564 -26.13 31.91 13.16
CA LYS A 564 -24.79 32.21 13.68
C LYS A 564 -24.00 30.94 14.03
N ARG A 565 -24.63 29.91 14.60
CA ARG A 565 -23.97 28.60 14.83
C ARG A 565 -23.63 27.90 13.51
N ARG A 566 -24.40 28.11 12.43
CA ARG A 566 -24.08 27.67 11.06
C ARG A 566 -22.91 28.44 10.46
N GLU A 567 -22.86 29.77 10.59
CA GLU A 567 -21.71 30.59 10.14
C GLU A 567 -20.40 30.08 10.76
N ARG A 568 -20.43 29.65 12.02
CA ARG A 568 -19.28 29.07 12.71
C ARG A 568 -18.75 27.77 12.07
N VAL A 569 -19.62 26.99 11.43
CA VAL A 569 -19.23 25.80 10.66
C VAL A 569 -18.56 26.21 9.34
N VAL A 570 -19.03 27.29 8.71
CA VAL A 570 -18.38 27.87 7.51
C VAL A 570 -16.99 28.42 7.87
N GLU A 571 -16.84 29.15 8.97
CA GLU A 571 -15.54 29.61 9.47
C GLU A 571 -14.55 28.44 9.70
N ALA A 572 -15.03 27.27 10.12
CA ALA A 572 -14.23 26.05 10.26
C ALA A 572 -13.89 25.38 8.92
N PHE A 573 -14.82 25.36 7.97
CA PHE A 573 -14.57 24.88 6.61
C PHE A 573 -13.53 25.76 5.91
N GLU A 574 -13.71 27.08 5.93
CA GLU A 574 -12.76 28.04 5.34
C GLU A 574 -11.36 27.86 5.92
N LEU A 575 -11.20 27.68 7.23
CA LEU A 575 -9.88 27.45 7.83
C LEU A 575 -9.25 26.11 7.41
N SER A 576 -10.07 25.07 7.22
CA SER A 576 -9.62 23.75 6.76
C SER A 576 -9.14 23.83 5.30
N TRP A 577 -9.97 24.42 4.43
CA TRP A 577 -9.71 24.58 3.01
C TRP A 577 -8.55 25.56 2.74
N ASP A 578 -8.51 26.72 3.38
CA ASP A 578 -7.46 27.74 3.18
C ASP A 578 -6.07 27.26 3.67
N ALA A 579 -6.03 26.20 4.46
CA ALA A 579 -4.80 25.51 4.85
C ALA A 579 -4.44 24.42 3.81
N TYR A 580 -5.40 23.58 3.41
CA TYR A 580 -5.24 22.62 2.32
C TYR A 580 -4.74 23.29 1.03
N GLU A 581 -5.43 24.33 0.54
CA GLU A 581 -5.08 25.09 -0.67
C GLU A 581 -3.70 25.76 -0.59
N ARG A 582 -3.17 26.00 0.62
CA ARG A 582 -1.87 26.64 0.83
C ARG A 582 -0.69 25.67 0.90
N TYR A 583 -0.94 24.43 1.37
CA TYR A 583 0.12 23.49 1.74
C TYR A 583 0.03 22.13 1.03
N ALA A 584 -1.12 21.80 0.42
CA ALA A 584 -1.44 20.50 -0.16
C ALA A 584 -2.40 20.59 -1.38
N TRP A 585 -2.47 21.72 -2.07
CA TRP A 585 -3.36 21.87 -3.24
C TRP A 585 -3.10 20.80 -4.32
N GLY A 586 -4.16 20.09 -4.72
CA GLY A 586 -4.09 19.00 -5.69
C GLY A 586 -3.50 17.70 -5.14
N TYR A 587 -3.21 17.61 -3.84
CA TYR A 587 -2.83 16.37 -3.17
C TYR A 587 -4.05 15.62 -2.60
N ASP A 588 -3.99 14.29 -2.63
CA ASP A 588 -5.04 13.43 -2.09
C ASP A 588 -5.13 13.46 -0.55
N GLU A 589 -4.00 13.53 0.14
CA GLU A 589 -3.90 13.60 1.60
C GLU A 589 -3.26 14.91 2.05
N TYR A 590 -3.61 15.36 3.26
CA TYR A 590 -3.07 16.56 3.88
C TYR A 590 -2.71 16.35 5.35
N HIS A 591 -1.49 16.75 5.72
CA HIS A 591 -0.93 16.70 7.07
C HIS A 591 -0.91 18.12 7.67
N PRO A 592 -1.88 18.49 8.54
CA PRO A 592 -2.10 19.86 9.01
C PRO A 592 -0.99 20.50 9.86
N ILE A 593 -0.23 19.67 10.58
CA ILE A 593 0.84 20.09 11.50
C ILE A 593 2.16 20.16 10.74
N ALA A 594 2.52 19.11 9.98
CA ALA A 594 3.67 19.14 9.08
C ALA A 594 3.54 20.15 7.93
N LYS A 595 2.30 20.52 7.58
CA LYS A 595 1.94 21.46 6.49
C LYS A 595 2.47 20.96 5.14
N THR A 596 2.12 19.70 4.84
CA THR A 596 2.52 18.96 3.63
C THR A 596 1.37 18.12 3.09
N GLY A 597 1.27 17.96 1.77
CA GLY A 597 0.39 16.97 1.13
C GLY A 597 1.11 15.67 0.74
N ARG A 598 0.35 14.58 0.59
CA ARG A 598 0.79 13.30 0.02
C ARG A 598 -0.18 12.84 -1.07
N GLN A 599 0.33 12.24 -2.15
CA GLN A 599 -0.51 11.65 -3.18
C GLN A 599 -0.75 10.17 -2.90
N MET A 600 -1.96 9.69 -3.19
CA MET A 600 -2.26 8.26 -3.24
C MET A 600 -2.02 7.70 -4.65
N ALA A 601 -2.27 8.48 -5.70
CA ALA A 601 -2.03 8.11 -7.10
C ALA A 601 -0.87 8.92 -7.76
N PRO A 602 -0.21 8.42 -8.81
CA PRO A 602 0.94 9.08 -9.45
C PRO A 602 0.70 10.52 -9.94
N LYS A 603 -0.55 10.87 -10.29
CA LYS A 603 -0.99 12.22 -10.67
C LYS A 603 -1.95 12.86 -9.66
N GLY A 604 -2.21 12.18 -8.53
CA GLY A 604 -3.35 12.44 -7.64
C GLY A 604 -4.68 11.94 -8.22
N LEU A 605 -5.67 11.75 -7.36
CA LEU A 605 -7.08 11.52 -7.71
C LEU A 605 -7.94 12.77 -7.45
N GLY A 606 -7.42 13.74 -6.70
CA GLY A 606 -8.16 14.94 -6.29
C GLY A 606 -8.99 14.71 -5.03
N TRP A 607 -8.57 13.78 -4.17
CA TRP A 607 -9.40 13.20 -3.12
C TRP A 607 -10.05 14.25 -2.21
N ILE A 608 -9.30 15.22 -1.69
CA ILE A 608 -9.88 16.29 -0.85
C ILE A 608 -10.68 17.32 -1.68
N ILE A 609 -10.32 17.57 -2.95
CA ILE A 609 -10.97 18.59 -3.79
C ILE A 609 -12.37 18.17 -4.20
N ILE A 610 -12.52 16.96 -4.76
CA ILE A 610 -13.79 16.46 -5.31
C ILE A 610 -14.82 16.25 -4.19
N ASP A 611 -14.37 15.65 -3.10
CA ASP A 611 -15.17 15.33 -1.91
C ASP A 611 -15.74 16.59 -1.24
N SER A 612 -15.09 17.75 -1.41
CA SER A 612 -15.49 19.03 -0.83
C SER A 612 -16.38 19.91 -1.73
N LEU A 613 -16.64 19.52 -3.00
CA LEU A 613 -17.30 20.38 -3.99
C LEU A 613 -18.71 20.81 -3.57
N ASP A 614 -19.51 19.84 -3.14
CA ASP A 614 -20.91 20.05 -2.76
C ASP A 614 -21.03 20.80 -1.42
N THR A 615 -20.13 20.60 -0.47
CA THR A 615 -20.03 21.43 0.75
C THR A 615 -19.74 22.89 0.39
N MET A 616 -18.81 23.15 -0.55
CA MET A 616 -18.53 24.51 -1.01
C MET A 616 -19.74 25.17 -1.68
N MET A 617 -20.53 24.42 -2.46
CA MET A 617 -21.79 24.90 -3.03
C MET A 617 -22.81 25.21 -1.92
N LEU A 618 -23.07 24.27 -1.00
CA LEU A 618 -24.04 24.45 0.09
C LEU A 618 -23.68 25.64 1.02
N MET A 619 -22.38 25.93 1.18
CA MET A 619 -21.85 27.07 1.94
C MET A 619 -21.69 28.36 1.12
N ASN A 620 -22.02 28.37 -0.18
CA ASN A 620 -21.87 29.50 -1.11
C ASN A 620 -20.43 30.04 -1.20
N LEU A 621 -19.44 29.15 -1.19
CA LEU A 621 -18.01 29.47 -1.26
C LEU A 621 -17.52 29.61 -2.72
N THR A 622 -18.26 30.41 -3.51
CA THR A 622 -18.12 30.54 -4.98
C THR A 622 -16.70 30.78 -5.48
N SER A 623 -15.85 31.52 -4.75
CA SER A 623 -14.45 31.74 -5.12
C SER A 623 -13.60 30.47 -5.06
N ARG A 624 -13.70 29.71 -3.96
CA ARG A 624 -12.99 28.43 -3.76
C ARG A 624 -13.54 27.35 -4.69
N LEU A 625 -14.85 27.30 -4.86
CA LEU A 625 -15.52 26.44 -5.83
C LEU A 625 -15.06 26.71 -7.27
N SER A 626 -14.89 27.97 -7.66
CA SER A 626 -14.37 28.34 -8.99
C SER A 626 -12.93 27.86 -9.19
N HIS A 627 -12.08 27.97 -8.17
CA HIS A 627 -10.70 27.47 -8.23
C HIS A 627 -10.65 25.94 -8.32
N ALA A 628 -11.49 25.24 -7.54
CA ALA A 628 -11.66 23.79 -7.64
C ALA A 628 -12.16 23.36 -9.03
N ARG A 629 -13.20 24.00 -9.58
CA ARG A 629 -13.72 23.72 -10.95
C ARG A 629 -12.64 23.90 -12.02
N GLN A 630 -11.77 24.90 -11.88
CA GLN A 630 -10.61 25.10 -12.76
C GLN A 630 -9.57 23.97 -12.64
N TRP A 631 -9.29 23.46 -11.44
CA TRP A 631 -8.40 22.30 -11.25
C TRP A 631 -8.99 21.01 -11.85
N LEU A 632 -10.30 20.78 -11.69
CA LEU A 632 -10.99 19.64 -12.33
C LEU A 632 -10.89 19.70 -13.87
N ALA A 633 -10.98 20.90 -14.45
CA ALA A 633 -10.88 21.08 -15.90
C ALA A 633 -9.46 20.83 -16.42
N ASN A 634 -8.43 21.39 -15.76
CA ASN A 634 -7.07 21.44 -16.28
C ASN A 634 -6.16 20.28 -15.82
N ASP A 635 -6.29 19.84 -14.57
CA ASP A 635 -5.29 18.99 -13.90
C ASP A 635 -5.81 17.57 -13.61
N LEU A 636 -7.11 17.42 -13.27
CA LEU A 636 -7.69 16.11 -12.95
C LEU A 636 -7.70 15.16 -14.16
N THR A 637 -7.04 14.01 -14.03
CA THR A 637 -7.00 12.96 -15.06
C THR A 637 -7.07 11.55 -14.48
N TRP A 638 -8.04 10.76 -14.96
CA TRP A 638 -8.15 9.33 -14.65
C TRP A 638 -7.19 8.44 -15.46
N ASP A 639 -6.58 8.98 -16.52
CA ASP A 639 -5.56 8.28 -17.31
C ASP A 639 -4.23 8.15 -16.54
N GLN A 640 -4.12 7.15 -15.67
CA GLN A 640 -2.90 6.79 -14.95
C GLN A 640 -2.91 5.30 -14.59
N ASP A 641 -1.74 4.66 -14.72
CA ASP A 641 -1.54 3.26 -14.35
C ASP A 641 -1.44 3.13 -12.83
N GLN A 642 -2.62 3.06 -12.21
CA GLN A 642 -2.81 3.01 -10.76
C GLN A 642 -4.05 2.17 -10.43
N ASP A 643 -3.91 1.33 -9.41
CA ASP A 643 -5.00 0.55 -8.83
C ASP A 643 -5.73 1.38 -7.78
N VAL A 644 -7.06 1.47 -7.85
CA VAL A 644 -7.90 2.20 -6.89
C VAL A 644 -8.99 1.29 -6.33
N ASN A 645 -9.41 1.51 -5.08
CA ASN A 645 -10.51 0.75 -4.48
C ASN A 645 -11.84 1.11 -5.15
N THR A 646 -12.62 0.11 -5.56
CA THR A 646 -13.86 0.29 -6.33
C THR A 646 -14.92 1.07 -5.54
N PHE A 647 -15.01 0.84 -4.24
CA PHE A 647 -15.97 1.45 -3.32
C PHE A 647 -15.60 2.89 -3.00
N GLU A 648 -14.41 3.12 -2.43
CA GLU A 648 -13.95 4.46 -2.03
C GLU A 648 -13.99 5.46 -3.21
N THR A 649 -13.58 5.00 -4.40
CA THR A 649 -13.61 5.81 -5.63
C THR A 649 -15.03 6.06 -6.14
N THR A 650 -15.96 5.13 -5.91
CA THR A 650 -17.38 5.32 -6.24
C THR A 650 -18.02 6.33 -5.31
N ILE A 651 -17.94 6.11 -3.99
CA ILE A 651 -18.70 6.89 -3.02
C ILE A 651 -18.21 8.34 -2.94
N ARG A 652 -16.88 8.59 -2.98
CA ARG A 652 -16.30 9.94 -2.87
C ARG A 652 -16.20 10.61 -4.24
N MET A 653 -15.46 9.99 -5.16
CA MET A 653 -15.04 10.67 -6.38
C MET A 653 -16.18 10.74 -7.40
N MET A 654 -16.90 9.64 -7.64
CA MET A 654 -18.09 9.67 -8.48
C MET A 654 -19.29 10.31 -7.76
N GLY A 655 -19.50 10.02 -6.46
CA GLY A 655 -20.57 10.64 -5.66
C GLY A 655 -20.48 12.17 -5.58
N GLY A 656 -19.31 12.71 -5.26
CA GLY A 656 -19.05 14.15 -5.17
C GLY A 656 -19.20 14.87 -6.51
N LEU A 657 -18.75 14.27 -7.61
CA LEU A 657 -18.97 14.82 -8.96
C LEU A 657 -20.47 14.79 -9.37
N LEU A 658 -21.17 13.69 -9.11
CA LEU A 658 -22.61 13.58 -9.37
C LEU A 658 -23.44 14.56 -8.55
N SER A 659 -23.04 14.80 -7.29
CA SER A 659 -23.71 15.78 -6.42
C SER A 659 -23.38 17.22 -6.80
N ALA A 660 -22.13 17.51 -7.17
CA ALA A 660 -21.75 18.82 -7.72
C ALA A 660 -22.59 19.15 -8.96
N HIS A 661 -22.76 18.20 -9.89
CA HIS A 661 -23.67 18.33 -11.04
C HIS A 661 -25.13 18.56 -10.60
N TYR A 662 -25.64 17.78 -9.65
CA TYR A 662 -27.01 17.93 -9.14
C TYR A 662 -27.26 19.32 -8.55
N LEU A 663 -26.33 19.82 -7.73
CA LEU A 663 -26.44 21.12 -7.08
C LEU A 663 -26.25 22.29 -8.05
N SER A 664 -25.36 22.20 -9.05
CA SER A 664 -25.24 23.23 -10.09
C SER A 664 -26.51 23.38 -10.91
N THR A 665 -27.15 22.26 -11.27
CA THR A 665 -28.29 22.24 -12.19
C THR A 665 -29.62 22.57 -11.49
N GLU A 666 -29.87 22.03 -10.29
CA GLU A 666 -31.16 22.19 -9.60
C GLU A 666 -31.16 23.32 -8.56
N PHE A 667 -29.98 23.78 -8.12
CA PHE A 667 -29.82 24.89 -7.15
C PHE A 667 -28.76 25.92 -7.61
N PRO A 668 -28.90 26.54 -8.80
CA PRO A 668 -27.89 27.46 -9.34
C PRO A 668 -27.56 28.67 -8.44
N GLU A 669 -28.49 29.08 -7.58
CA GLU A 669 -28.27 30.14 -6.56
C GLU A 669 -27.29 29.73 -5.44
N LEU A 670 -27.07 28.43 -5.22
CA LEU A 670 -26.06 27.89 -4.29
C LEU A 670 -24.71 27.65 -5.00
N ALA A 671 -24.76 27.36 -6.29
CA ALA A 671 -23.64 26.96 -7.12
C ALA A 671 -23.40 27.95 -8.28
N ALA A 672 -23.42 29.25 -7.97
CA ALA A 672 -23.39 30.34 -8.95
C ALA A 672 -22.04 30.46 -9.69
N ILE A 673 -21.85 29.61 -10.70
CA ILE A 673 -20.74 29.59 -11.64
C ILE A 673 -21.02 30.60 -12.77
N LYS A 674 -19.98 31.27 -13.27
CA LYS A 674 -20.11 32.39 -14.23
C LYS A 674 -20.02 31.99 -15.70
N ASP A 675 -19.57 30.76 -15.95
CA ASP A 675 -19.17 30.29 -17.28
C ASP A 675 -20.14 29.22 -17.83
N ASP A 676 -21.23 28.93 -17.11
CA ASP A 676 -22.22 27.89 -17.44
C ASP A 676 -23.35 28.46 -18.35
N ASP A 677 -22.95 29.21 -19.38
CA ASP A 677 -23.83 29.58 -20.51
C ASP A 677 -24.08 28.34 -21.39
N PRO A 678 -25.32 28.03 -21.82
CA PRO A 678 -25.60 26.83 -22.61
C PRO A 678 -24.78 26.72 -23.91
N GLY A 679 -23.96 25.65 -23.99
CA GLY A 679 -22.97 25.39 -25.03
C GLY A 679 -21.54 25.84 -24.70
N ALA A 680 -21.25 26.27 -23.46
CA ALA A 680 -19.93 26.69 -23.04
C ALA A 680 -18.95 25.50 -22.79
N PRO A 681 -17.64 25.64 -23.10
CA PRO A 681 -16.66 24.59 -22.82
C PRO A 681 -16.54 24.30 -21.32
N GLY A 682 -17.06 23.15 -20.89
CA GLY A 682 -17.03 22.69 -19.51
C GLY A 682 -18.35 22.80 -18.75
N GLU A 683 -19.47 23.19 -19.39
CA GLU A 683 -20.83 23.16 -18.83
C GLU A 683 -21.07 21.86 -18.01
N ASP A 684 -21.04 20.71 -18.70
CA ASP A 684 -21.22 19.36 -18.14
C ASP A 684 -19.99 18.77 -17.42
N LEU A 685 -18.92 19.54 -17.14
CA LEU A 685 -17.61 19.04 -16.66
C LEU A 685 -17.71 18.02 -15.50
N TYR A 686 -18.61 18.24 -14.54
CA TYR A 686 -18.80 17.32 -13.41
C TYR A 686 -19.32 15.95 -13.88
N LEU A 687 -20.30 15.94 -14.79
CA LEU A 687 -20.89 14.74 -15.36
C LEU A 687 -19.94 14.03 -16.34
N GLU A 688 -19.20 14.79 -17.16
CA GLU A 688 -18.14 14.24 -18.03
C GLU A 688 -17.07 13.48 -17.22
N LYS A 689 -16.56 14.10 -16.15
CA LYS A 689 -15.55 13.48 -15.27
C LYS A 689 -16.12 12.29 -14.50
N ALA A 690 -17.38 12.34 -14.08
CA ALA A 690 -18.07 11.23 -13.43
C ALA A 690 -18.25 10.03 -14.39
N LYS A 691 -18.61 10.28 -15.66
CA LYS A 691 -18.76 9.20 -16.65
C LYS A 691 -17.41 8.55 -17.00
N ASP A 692 -16.35 9.32 -17.28
CA ASP A 692 -15.03 8.74 -17.59
C ASP A 692 -14.50 7.89 -16.42
N LEU A 693 -14.79 8.29 -15.19
CA LEU A 693 -14.49 7.48 -14.00
C LEU A 693 -15.32 6.19 -13.95
N ALA A 694 -16.63 6.28 -14.18
CA ALA A 694 -17.54 5.14 -14.17
C ALA A 694 -17.22 4.11 -15.26
N ASP A 695 -16.91 4.56 -16.48
CA ASP A 695 -16.52 3.71 -17.62
C ASP A 695 -15.26 2.89 -17.30
N ARG A 696 -14.38 3.39 -16.41
CA ARG A 696 -13.22 2.65 -15.87
C ARG A 696 -13.64 1.66 -14.78
N LEU A 697 -14.38 2.14 -13.78
CA LEU A 697 -14.84 1.35 -12.63
C LEU A 697 -15.77 0.18 -13.02
N MET A 698 -16.46 0.26 -14.16
CA MET A 698 -17.31 -0.82 -14.68
C MET A 698 -16.57 -2.16 -14.90
N SER A 699 -15.25 -2.11 -15.10
CA SER A 699 -14.39 -3.31 -15.18
C SER A 699 -14.28 -4.10 -13.87
N ALA A 700 -14.70 -3.53 -12.73
CA ALA A 700 -14.83 -4.27 -11.48
C ALA A 700 -15.87 -5.39 -11.58
N PHE A 701 -16.96 -5.14 -12.32
CA PHE A 701 -18.14 -6.01 -12.39
C PHE A 701 -18.03 -7.14 -13.42
N ASP A 702 -16.87 -7.28 -14.08
CA ASP A 702 -16.60 -8.35 -15.06
C ASP A 702 -16.14 -9.67 -14.40
N SER A 703 -16.42 -9.83 -13.11
CA SER A 703 -16.29 -11.11 -12.41
C SER A 703 -17.33 -12.13 -12.90
N PRO A 704 -17.08 -13.45 -12.80
CA PRO A 704 -18.04 -14.47 -13.22
C PRO A 704 -19.42 -14.36 -12.54
N SER A 705 -19.46 -13.94 -11.27
CA SER A 705 -20.72 -13.75 -10.55
C SER A 705 -21.41 -12.42 -10.91
N GLY A 706 -20.65 -11.39 -11.27
CA GLY A 706 -21.09 -9.99 -11.41
C GLY A 706 -20.91 -9.15 -10.14
N VAL A 707 -20.50 -9.76 -9.02
CA VAL A 707 -20.09 -9.04 -7.81
C VAL A 707 -18.74 -8.34 -8.09
N PRO A 708 -18.59 -7.04 -7.82
CA PRO A 708 -17.40 -6.31 -8.20
C PRO A 708 -16.14 -6.77 -7.45
N TYR A 709 -15.03 -6.76 -8.18
CA TYR A 709 -13.69 -6.84 -7.63
C TYR A 709 -13.40 -5.62 -6.73
N ALA A 710 -12.64 -5.83 -5.65
CA ALA A 710 -12.37 -4.82 -4.62
C ALA A 710 -11.54 -3.62 -5.14
N SER A 711 -10.85 -3.75 -6.26
CA SER A 711 -10.10 -2.65 -6.88
C SER A 711 -10.12 -2.72 -8.40
N VAL A 712 -9.80 -1.61 -9.05
CA VAL A 712 -9.69 -1.46 -10.52
C VAL A 712 -8.42 -0.70 -10.86
N ASN A 713 -7.71 -1.12 -11.90
CA ASN A 713 -6.64 -0.32 -12.51
C ASN A 713 -7.23 0.67 -13.53
N LEU A 714 -7.01 1.97 -13.31
CA LEU A 714 -7.68 3.05 -14.06
C LEU A 714 -7.23 3.20 -15.52
N ALA A 715 -6.03 2.75 -15.89
CA ALA A 715 -5.53 2.81 -17.26
C ALA A 715 -5.80 1.52 -18.07
N THR A 716 -5.77 0.36 -17.42
CA THR A 716 -5.93 -0.94 -18.10
C THR A 716 -7.35 -1.50 -18.06
N TYR A 717 -8.30 -0.80 -17.42
CA TYR A 717 -9.72 -1.19 -17.33
C TYR A 717 -9.88 -2.62 -16.83
N LYS A 718 -9.25 -2.91 -15.68
CA LYS A 718 -9.13 -4.26 -15.14
C LYS A 718 -9.48 -4.32 -13.66
N GLY A 719 -10.49 -5.14 -13.32
CA GLY A 719 -10.80 -5.51 -11.95
C GLY A 719 -9.72 -6.40 -11.30
N ILE A 720 -9.50 -6.18 -10.00
CA ILE A 720 -8.42 -6.76 -9.19
C ILE A 720 -9.01 -7.33 -7.89
N VAL A 721 -8.79 -8.63 -7.67
CA VAL A 721 -9.15 -9.31 -6.42
C VAL A 721 -8.45 -8.68 -5.22
N SER A 722 -9.12 -8.68 -4.06
CA SER A 722 -8.52 -8.21 -2.81
C SER A 722 -7.15 -8.86 -2.57
N HIS A 723 -6.15 -8.04 -2.26
CA HIS A 723 -4.82 -8.52 -1.88
C HIS A 723 -4.79 -9.16 -0.48
N ALA A 724 -5.86 -8.93 0.30
CA ALA A 724 -6.10 -9.54 1.59
C ALA A 724 -7.18 -10.65 1.49
N ASP A 725 -7.58 -11.19 2.63
CA ASP A 725 -8.87 -11.88 2.78
C ASP A 725 -9.18 -13.03 1.80
N GLY A 726 -8.13 -13.71 1.32
CA GLY A 726 -8.25 -14.83 0.36
C GLY A 726 -8.82 -14.41 -1.00
N GLY A 727 -8.79 -13.13 -1.36
CA GLY A 727 -9.36 -12.59 -2.59
C GLY A 727 -10.84 -12.21 -2.51
N ALA A 728 -11.48 -12.31 -1.34
CA ALA A 728 -12.85 -11.82 -1.14
C ALA A 728 -12.89 -10.28 -1.07
N SER A 729 -13.91 -9.68 -1.69
CA SER A 729 -14.27 -8.28 -1.48
C SER A 729 -15.00 -8.14 -0.13
N SER A 730 -15.07 -6.95 0.45
CA SER A 730 -16.05 -6.69 1.52
C SER A 730 -17.47 -6.69 0.95
N THR A 731 -18.43 -7.17 1.74
CA THR A 731 -19.84 -7.12 1.37
C THR A 731 -20.32 -5.67 1.19
N ALA A 732 -20.02 -4.77 2.14
CA ALA A 732 -20.31 -3.34 2.03
C ALA A 732 -19.65 -2.72 0.77
N GLU A 733 -18.35 -2.94 0.54
CA GLU A 733 -17.65 -2.42 -0.66
C GLU A 733 -18.34 -2.83 -1.99
N THR A 734 -18.99 -3.99 -2.02
CA THR A 734 -19.73 -4.45 -3.22
C THR A 734 -21.18 -3.96 -3.32
N THR A 735 -21.79 -3.57 -2.20
CA THR A 735 -23.23 -3.25 -2.08
C THR A 735 -23.51 -1.80 -1.72
N THR A 736 -22.48 -0.95 -1.80
CA THR A 736 -22.55 0.49 -1.58
C THR A 736 -21.98 1.24 -2.78
N LEU A 737 -22.51 0.91 -3.97
CA LEU A 737 -22.18 1.49 -5.28
C LEU A 737 -23.44 1.93 -6.04
N GLN A 738 -24.61 1.52 -5.54
CA GLN A 738 -25.85 1.45 -6.30
C GLN A 738 -26.46 2.83 -6.54
N LEU A 739 -26.34 3.78 -5.59
CA LEU A 739 -26.97 5.09 -5.72
C LEU A 739 -26.32 5.94 -6.81
N GLU A 740 -25.00 5.86 -6.89
CA GLU A 740 -24.13 6.60 -7.79
C GLU A 740 -24.32 6.08 -9.22
N PHE A 741 -24.15 4.77 -9.44
CA PHE A 741 -24.34 4.15 -10.75
C PHE A 741 -25.81 4.21 -11.22
N LYS A 742 -26.82 4.09 -10.34
CA LYS A 742 -28.24 4.28 -10.73
C LYS A 742 -28.52 5.73 -11.13
N TYR A 743 -27.93 6.72 -10.46
CA TYR A 743 -28.10 8.13 -10.84
C TYR A 743 -27.32 8.50 -12.10
N LEU A 744 -26.10 8.00 -12.29
CA LEU A 744 -25.36 8.16 -13.54
C LEU A 744 -26.12 7.52 -14.72
N ALA A 745 -26.65 6.30 -14.56
CA ALA A 745 -27.53 5.67 -15.55
C ALA A 745 -28.74 6.57 -15.88
N LYS A 746 -29.36 7.17 -14.85
CA LYS A 746 -30.50 8.08 -14.99
C LYS A 746 -30.18 9.37 -15.75
N LEU A 747 -28.95 9.89 -15.64
CA LEU A 747 -28.47 11.06 -16.39
C LEU A 747 -28.07 10.73 -17.84
N THR A 748 -27.29 9.66 -18.02
CA THR A 748 -26.72 9.26 -19.32
C THR A 748 -27.71 8.51 -20.23
N GLY A 749 -28.68 7.82 -19.65
CA GLY A 749 -29.50 6.82 -20.34
C GLY A 749 -28.81 5.46 -20.53
N GLU A 750 -27.59 5.26 -20.02
CA GLU A 750 -26.82 4.03 -20.20
C GLU A 750 -27.24 2.96 -19.18
N LYS A 751 -28.11 2.04 -19.61
CA LYS A 751 -28.73 1.01 -18.76
C LYS A 751 -27.76 -0.02 -18.18
N ASP A 752 -26.57 -0.22 -18.76
CA ASP A 752 -25.62 -1.23 -18.26
C ASP A 752 -25.11 -0.91 -16.84
N PHE A 753 -24.87 0.38 -16.55
CA PHE A 753 -24.55 0.85 -15.19
C PHE A 753 -25.59 0.39 -14.16
N TRP A 754 -26.88 0.55 -14.49
CA TRP A 754 -28.01 0.13 -13.66
C TRP A 754 -28.04 -1.40 -13.47
N ASP A 755 -27.98 -2.13 -14.58
CA ASP A 755 -28.16 -3.58 -14.59
C ASP A 755 -27.01 -4.31 -13.90
N LYS A 756 -25.78 -3.80 -13.98
CA LYS A 756 -24.63 -4.37 -13.26
C LYS A 756 -24.72 -4.15 -11.75
N VAL A 757 -25.06 -2.95 -11.26
CA VAL A 757 -25.14 -2.73 -9.79
C VAL A 757 -26.36 -3.41 -9.15
N GLU A 758 -27.47 -3.57 -9.87
CA GLU A 758 -28.61 -4.37 -9.41
C GLU A 758 -28.30 -5.87 -9.36
N ARG A 759 -27.51 -6.39 -10.31
CA ARG A 759 -27.09 -7.80 -10.32
C ARG A 759 -26.34 -8.18 -9.04
N VAL A 760 -25.54 -7.28 -8.47
CA VAL A 760 -24.86 -7.53 -7.19
C VAL A 760 -25.86 -7.79 -6.06
N MET A 761 -26.88 -6.95 -5.94
CA MET A 761 -27.91 -7.07 -4.91
C MET A 761 -28.70 -8.37 -5.06
N LYS A 762 -28.97 -8.80 -6.30
CA LYS A 762 -29.53 -10.13 -6.56
C LYS A 762 -28.64 -11.24 -6.02
N VAL A 763 -27.34 -11.23 -6.32
CA VAL A 763 -26.39 -12.28 -5.87
C VAL A 763 -26.35 -12.35 -4.34
N VAL A 764 -26.38 -11.20 -3.67
CA VAL A 764 -26.38 -11.10 -2.20
C VAL A 764 -27.67 -11.66 -1.57
N ASP A 765 -28.85 -11.35 -2.11
CA ASP A 765 -30.11 -11.98 -1.65
C ASP A 765 -30.15 -13.49 -1.98
N ASP A 766 -29.64 -13.87 -3.15
CA ASP A 766 -29.61 -15.24 -3.67
C ASP A 766 -28.83 -16.23 -2.80
N ASN A 767 -27.92 -15.74 -1.94
CA ASN A 767 -27.19 -16.53 -0.92
C ASN A 767 -28.11 -17.02 0.21
N GLY A 768 -29.23 -16.34 0.47
CA GLY A 768 -30.16 -16.75 1.53
C GLY A 768 -29.66 -16.46 2.95
N ALA A 769 -28.96 -15.34 3.15
CA ALA A 769 -28.53 -14.86 4.46
C ALA A 769 -29.69 -14.90 5.49
N GLN A 770 -29.38 -15.32 6.72
CA GLN A 770 -30.39 -15.57 7.75
C GLN A 770 -30.86 -14.26 8.39
N ASP A 771 -32.19 -14.06 8.46
CA ASP A 771 -32.82 -12.86 9.03
C ASP A 771 -32.25 -11.55 8.42
N GLY A 772 -31.88 -11.58 7.13
CA GLY A 772 -31.28 -10.44 6.41
C GLY A 772 -29.87 -10.02 6.87
N LEU A 773 -29.24 -10.73 7.80
CA LEU A 773 -27.90 -10.38 8.32
C LEU A 773 -26.79 -11.03 7.49
N VAL A 774 -25.98 -10.20 6.83
CA VAL A 774 -24.93 -10.63 5.91
C VAL A 774 -23.55 -10.71 6.57
N PRO A 775 -22.73 -11.75 6.27
CA PRO A 775 -21.31 -11.73 6.58
C PRO A 775 -20.56 -10.61 5.88
N ILE A 776 -19.46 -10.12 6.46
CA ILE A 776 -18.73 -8.93 5.97
C ILE A 776 -17.82 -9.17 4.73
N TYR A 777 -17.73 -10.40 4.22
CA TYR A 777 -16.90 -10.75 3.06
C TYR A 777 -17.67 -11.57 2.03
N LEU A 778 -17.45 -11.26 0.74
CA LEU A 778 -18.12 -11.84 -0.41
C LEU A 778 -17.10 -12.15 -1.53
N TYR A 779 -17.06 -13.38 -2.03
CA TYR A 779 -16.15 -13.73 -3.13
C TYR A 779 -16.66 -13.20 -4.46
N ALA A 780 -15.95 -12.25 -5.08
CA ALA A 780 -16.29 -11.71 -6.40
C ALA A 780 -16.41 -12.81 -7.48
N THR A 781 -15.64 -13.90 -7.38
CA THR A 781 -15.63 -14.98 -8.37
C THR A 781 -16.85 -15.90 -8.30
N THR A 782 -17.26 -16.37 -7.12
CA THR A 782 -18.41 -17.29 -6.97
C THR A 782 -19.72 -16.57 -6.64
N GLY A 783 -19.64 -15.39 -6.04
CA GLY A 783 -20.78 -14.68 -5.46
C GLY A 783 -21.20 -15.20 -4.08
N GLU A 784 -20.39 -16.06 -3.43
CA GLU A 784 -20.69 -16.66 -2.13
C GLU A 784 -20.02 -15.92 -0.97
N PHE A 785 -20.67 -15.88 0.19
CA PHE A 785 -20.09 -15.30 1.41
C PHE A 785 -18.87 -16.09 1.93
N ARG A 786 -17.91 -15.37 2.52
CA ARG A 786 -16.70 -15.94 3.14
C ARG A 786 -16.83 -15.91 4.67
N GLY A 787 -17.24 -17.05 5.24
CA GLY A 787 -17.38 -17.24 6.69
C GLY A 787 -18.57 -16.49 7.29
N ASP A 788 -18.69 -16.54 8.62
CA ASP A 788 -19.93 -16.18 9.33
C ASP A 788 -19.83 -14.87 10.15
N ASN A 789 -18.76 -14.09 9.98
CA ASN A 789 -18.56 -12.84 10.75
C ASN A 789 -19.55 -11.75 10.32
N ILE A 790 -20.49 -11.41 11.19
CA ILE A 790 -21.56 -10.43 10.97
C ILE A 790 -21.37 -9.24 11.92
N ARG A 791 -21.30 -8.03 11.37
CA ARG A 791 -21.32 -6.76 12.11
C ARG A 791 -21.92 -5.64 11.25
N LEU A 792 -22.37 -4.57 11.92
CA LEU A 792 -22.86 -3.33 11.30
C LEU A 792 -21.86 -2.16 11.43
N GLY A 793 -20.63 -2.46 11.85
CA GLY A 793 -19.47 -1.58 11.63
C GLY A 793 -18.74 -1.97 10.36
N SER A 794 -17.45 -1.62 10.29
CA SER A 794 -16.63 -1.65 9.07
C SER A 794 -16.82 -2.92 8.24
N ARG A 795 -17.05 -2.77 6.92
CA ARG A 795 -17.26 -3.86 5.93
C ARG A 795 -18.67 -4.48 5.91
N GLY A 796 -19.62 -3.94 6.66
CA GLY A 796 -20.97 -4.49 6.81
C GLY A 796 -22.05 -3.42 6.96
N ASP A 797 -21.79 -2.41 7.78
CA ASP A 797 -22.41 -1.06 7.76
C ASP A 797 -23.22 -0.70 6.50
N SER A 798 -22.57 -0.21 5.44
CA SER A 798 -23.23 0.55 4.38
C SER A 798 -24.04 -0.30 3.39
N TYR A 799 -23.98 -1.64 3.51
CA TYR A 799 -24.94 -2.55 2.88
C TYR A 799 -26.37 -2.23 3.34
N TYR A 800 -26.58 -2.19 4.66
CA TYR A 800 -27.91 -2.00 5.26
C TYR A 800 -28.46 -0.59 4.97
N GLU A 801 -27.56 0.39 4.94
CA GLU A 801 -27.81 1.76 4.53
C GLU A 801 -28.38 1.84 3.09
N TYR A 802 -27.70 1.20 2.13
CA TYR A 802 -28.08 1.28 0.71
C TYR A 802 -29.32 0.44 0.36
N LEU A 803 -29.81 -0.43 1.23
CA LEU A 803 -31.14 -1.03 1.08
C LEU A 803 -32.22 0.05 1.14
N ILE A 804 -32.30 0.79 2.25
CA ILE A 804 -33.33 1.82 2.41
C ILE A 804 -33.07 3.05 1.55
N LYS A 805 -31.79 3.45 1.37
CA LYS A 805 -31.45 4.59 0.51
C LYS A 805 -31.78 4.31 -0.97
N GLN A 806 -31.61 3.10 -1.52
CA GLN A 806 -32.05 2.76 -2.89
C GLN A 806 -33.56 2.88 -3.06
N TYR A 807 -34.34 2.23 -2.19
CA TYR A 807 -35.80 2.30 -2.21
C TYR A 807 -36.31 3.76 -2.15
N LEU A 808 -35.64 4.61 -1.39
CA LEU A 808 -35.96 6.04 -1.34
C LEU A 808 -35.52 6.76 -2.62
N GLN A 809 -34.31 6.53 -3.13
CA GLN A 809 -33.79 7.17 -4.35
C GLN A 809 -34.75 6.98 -5.53
N THR A 810 -35.21 5.75 -5.77
CA THR A 810 -36.05 5.40 -6.93
C THR A 810 -37.54 5.65 -6.67
N ASN A 811 -37.84 6.72 -5.92
CA ASN A 811 -39.19 7.16 -5.56
C ASN A 811 -40.14 6.06 -5.06
N LYS A 812 -39.59 5.09 -4.30
CA LYS A 812 -40.34 3.97 -3.70
C LYS A 812 -40.87 2.97 -4.73
N GLN A 813 -40.31 2.97 -5.94
CA GLN A 813 -40.71 2.10 -7.06
C GLN A 813 -40.02 0.72 -7.04
N GLU A 814 -39.00 0.52 -6.20
CA GLU A 814 -38.25 -0.73 -6.05
C GLU A 814 -38.50 -1.41 -4.69
N PRO A 815 -39.67 -2.06 -4.47
CA PRO A 815 -40.06 -2.59 -3.16
C PRO A 815 -39.10 -3.67 -2.62
N VAL A 816 -38.33 -4.34 -3.47
CA VAL A 816 -37.35 -5.37 -3.07
C VAL A 816 -36.37 -4.86 -2.01
N TYR A 817 -35.88 -3.62 -2.14
CA TYR A 817 -34.91 -3.07 -1.20
C TYR A 817 -35.55 -2.66 0.13
N LEU A 818 -36.85 -2.31 0.13
CA LEU A 818 -37.62 -2.17 1.37
C LEU A 818 -37.83 -3.51 2.06
N GLU A 819 -38.14 -4.58 1.32
CA GLU A 819 -38.31 -5.94 1.88
C GLU A 819 -37.02 -6.45 2.52
N MET A 820 -35.88 -6.25 1.86
CA MET A 820 -34.55 -6.59 2.40
C MET A 820 -34.23 -5.76 3.66
N TRP A 821 -34.50 -4.46 3.64
CA TRP A 821 -34.34 -3.58 4.81
C TRP A 821 -35.24 -4.02 5.98
N ASP A 822 -36.51 -4.32 5.70
CA ASP A 822 -37.50 -4.69 6.71
C ASP A 822 -37.17 -6.03 7.39
N GLU A 823 -36.57 -6.97 6.64
CA GLU A 823 -36.02 -8.23 7.12
C GLU A 823 -34.73 -8.00 7.93
N ALA A 824 -33.74 -7.28 7.37
CA ALA A 824 -32.46 -7.05 8.01
C ALA A 824 -32.59 -6.28 9.34
N LEU A 825 -33.43 -5.24 9.40
CA LEU A 825 -33.68 -4.50 10.65
C LEU A 825 -34.37 -5.41 11.70
N ALA A 826 -35.21 -6.36 11.28
CA ALA A 826 -35.75 -7.37 12.19
C ALA A 826 -34.66 -8.34 12.68
N GLY A 827 -33.71 -8.71 11.82
CA GLY A 827 -32.51 -9.47 12.18
C GLY A 827 -31.61 -8.75 13.19
N VAL A 828 -31.29 -7.48 12.95
CA VAL A 828 -30.54 -6.60 13.88
C VAL A 828 -31.20 -6.60 15.25
N ARG A 829 -32.52 -6.33 15.30
CA ARG A 829 -33.32 -6.37 16.53
C ARG A 829 -33.27 -7.72 17.23
N LYS A 830 -33.31 -8.82 16.49
CA LYS A 830 -33.39 -10.20 16.99
C LYS A 830 -32.05 -10.71 17.54
N HIS A 831 -30.95 -10.34 16.90
CA HIS A 831 -29.64 -10.97 17.11
C HIS A 831 -28.54 -10.05 17.63
N LEU A 832 -28.60 -8.74 17.36
CA LEU A 832 -27.49 -7.80 17.60
C LEU A 832 -27.79 -6.77 18.69
N ILE A 833 -29.07 -6.46 18.93
CA ILE A 833 -29.48 -5.56 20.01
C ILE A 833 -29.42 -6.26 21.38
N THR A 834 -28.75 -5.62 22.33
CA THR A 834 -28.81 -5.97 23.76
C THR A 834 -28.70 -4.71 24.63
N TYR A 835 -28.57 -4.87 25.96
CA TYR A 835 -28.56 -3.77 26.91
C TYR A 835 -27.33 -3.77 27.82
N SER A 836 -26.75 -2.58 28.03
CA SER A 836 -25.55 -2.39 28.85
C SER A 836 -25.83 -2.47 30.36
N LYS A 837 -24.75 -2.55 31.15
CA LYS A 837 -24.76 -2.50 32.60
C LYS A 837 -23.74 -1.50 33.12
N PRO A 838 -24.05 -0.77 34.22
CA PRO A 838 -25.20 -0.97 35.10
C PRO A 838 -26.43 -0.08 34.80
N SER A 839 -26.52 0.58 33.64
CA SER A 839 -27.55 1.60 33.34
C SER A 839 -28.53 1.24 32.22
N GLY A 840 -28.22 0.30 31.33
CA GLY A 840 -29.17 -0.20 30.34
C GLY A 840 -29.33 0.68 29.10
N PHE A 841 -28.24 1.18 28.53
CA PHE A 841 -28.22 1.72 27.17
C PHE A 841 -28.44 0.60 26.15
N THR A 842 -29.02 0.94 25.00
CA THR A 842 -29.25 -0.01 23.91
C THR A 842 -27.99 -0.12 23.06
N VAL A 843 -27.41 -1.32 23.00
CA VAL A 843 -26.15 -1.62 22.33
C VAL A 843 -26.43 -2.43 21.08
N LEU A 844 -25.77 -2.10 19.96
CA LEU A 844 -25.78 -2.89 18.73
C LEU A 844 -24.40 -3.57 18.59
N GLY A 845 -24.33 -4.84 18.98
CA GLY A 845 -23.10 -5.63 19.01
C GLY A 845 -22.82 -6.43 17.74
N GLU A 846 -21.70 -7.16 17.74
CA GLU A 846 -21.23 -7.99 16.63
C GLU A 846 -21.45 -9.49 16.89
N ARG A 847 -21.47 -10.30 15.83
CA ARG A 847 -21.42 -11.78 15.88
C ARG A 847 -20.19 -12.26 15.08
N PRO A 848 -18.97 -12.20 15.64
CA PRO A 848 -17.74 -12.52 14.92
C PRO A 848 -17.64 -13.96 14.39
N SER A 849 -18.43 -14.88 14.96
CA SER A 849 -18.51 -16.30 14.60
C SER A 849 -19.93 -16.72 14.20
N GLY A 850 -20.75 -15.79 13.71
CA GLY A 850 -22.12 -16.07 13.27
C GLY A 850 -23.17 -16.11 14.37
N LEU A 851 -24.45 -16.14 13.95
CA LEU A 851 -25.62 -15.91 14.81
C LEU A 851 -25.81 -16.94 15.94
N ASN A 852 -25.23 -18.14 15.80
CA ASN A 852 -25.31 -19.23 16.78
C ASN A 852 -24.24 -19.14 17.88
N HIS A 853 -23.28 -18.21 17.77
CA HIS A 853 -22.20 -17.99 18.73
C HIS A 853 -22.41 -16.71 19.53
N GLU A 854 -21.58 -16.44 20.54
CA GLU A 854 -21.76 -15.32 21.48
C GLU A 854 -21.81 -13.94 20.79
N LEU A 855 -22.57 -13.01 21.39
CA LEU A 855 -22.61 -11.60 20.99
C LEU A 855 -21.39 -10.89 21.57
N SER A 856 -20.60 -10.23 20.72
CA SER A 856 -19.57 -9.30 21.18
C SER A 856 -20.21 -7.93 21.43
N PRO A 857 -20.06 -7.33 22.63
CA PRO A 857 -20.56 -5.99 22.93
C PRO A 857 -19.63 -4.87 22.41
N LYS A 858 -18.89 -5.15 21.34
CA LYS A 858 -18.10 -4.19 20.57
C LYS A 858 -19.02 -3.41 19.63
N MET A 859 -18.80 -2.11 19.50
CA MET A 859 -19.51 -1.23 18.57
C MET A 859 -18.52 -0.21 18.00
N ASP A 860 -18.34 -0.20 16.67
CA ASP A 860 -17.56 0.83 15.98
C ASP A 860 -18.34 2.16 16.01
N HIS A 861 -17.65 3.31 15.99
CA HIS A 861 -18.29 4.61 15.79
C HIS A 861 -19.08 4.66 14.48
N LEU A 862 -18.61 3.93 13.45
CA LEU A 862 -19.31 3.69 12.19
C LEU A 862 -20.78 3.31 12.41
N VAL A 863 -21.08 2.42 13.36
CA VAL A 863 -22.44 1.91 13.65
C VAL A 863 -23.43 3.04 13.99
N CYS A 864 -22.93 4.22 14.38
CA CYS A 864 -23.74 5.40 14.64
C CYS A 864 -24.39 6.03 13.39
N PHE A 865 -24.25 5.47 12.19
CA PHE A 865 -25.11 5.76 11.03
C PHE A 865 -26.55 5.20 11.17
N MET A 866 -26.70 4.10 11.94
CA MET A 866 -27.97 3.37 12.06
C MET A 866 -29.14 4.18 12.67
N PRO A 867 -28.97 5.02 13.71
CA PRO A 867 -30.08 5.81 14.27
C PRO A 867 -30.79 6.69 13.23
N GLY A 868 -30.01 7.43 12.43
CA GLY A 868 -30.51 8.27 11.34
C GLY A 868 -31.17 7.45 10.25
N THR A 869 -30.51 6.38 9.81
CA THR A 869 -31.01 5.44 8.78
C THR A 869 -32.33 4.75 9.19
N ILE A 870 -32.47 4.34 10.46
CA ILE A 870 -33.73 3.77 11.01
C ILE A 870 -34.85 4.81 10.99
N ALA A 871 -34.57 6.04 11.42
CA ALA A 871 -35.58 7.11 11.40
C ALA A 871 -35.99 7.49 9.97
N LEU A 872 -35.02 7.54 9.05
CA LEU A 872 -35.22 7.78 7.62
C LEU A 872 -36.09 6.68 6.99
N GLY A 873 -35.87 5.42 7.33
CA GLY A 873 -36.70 4.30 6.86
C GLY A 873 -38.12 4.30 7.44
N ALA A 874 -38.26 4.59 8.74
CA ALA A 874 -39.57 4.66 9.39
C ALA A 874 -40.46 5.77 8.80
N THR A 875 -39.90 6.94 8.54
CA THR A 875 -40.66 8.11 8.04
C THR A 875 -40.68 8.25 6.52
N GLY A 876 -39.62 7.82 5.83
CA GLY A 876 -39.42 8.04 4.40
C GLY A 876 -39.09 9.48 4.03
N GLY A 877 -38.40 10.22 4.92
CA GLY A 877 -37.83 11.55 4.70
C GLY A 877 -38.68 12.74 5.17
N ILE A 878 -39.93 12.53 5.58
CA ILE A 878 -40.82 13.59 6.09
C ILE A 878 -40.81 13.66 7.62
N PRO A 879 -41.24 14.77 8.26
CA PRO A 879 -41.28 14.87 9.72
C PRO A 879 -42.15 13.78 10.36
N GLU A 880 -41.75 13.27 11.53
CA GLU A 880 -42.43 12.18 12.23
C GLU A 880 -43.89 12.53 12.56
N ALA A 881 -44.16 13.80 12.90
CA ALA A 881 -45.51 14.32 13.13
C ALA A 881 -46.42 14.30 11.89
N GLU A 882 -45.86 14.07 10.70
CA GLU A 882 -46.58 13.90 9.44
C GLU A 882 -46.60 12.44 9.00
N ALA A 883 -45.47 11.73 9.13
CA ALA A 883 -45.39 10.29 8.90
C ALA A 883 -46.42 9.51 9.75
N ARG A 884 -46.63 9.92 11.01
CA ARG A 884 -47.66 9.39 11.92
C ARG A 884 -49.11 9.57 11.46
N LYS A 885 -49.37 10.44 10.48
CA LYS A 885 -50.69 10.65 9.87
C LYS A 885 -50.94 9.76 8.64
N LEU A 886 -49.89 9.09 8.12
CA LEU A 886 -50.01 8.25 6.93
C LEU A 886 -50.70 6.91 7.26
N PRO A 887 -51.53 6.36 6.35
CA PRO A 887 -52.10 5.01 6.51
C PRO A 887 -51.06 3.88 6.59
N THR A 888 -49.80 4.16 6.25
CA THR A 888 -48.66 3.24 6.36
C THR A 888 -47.91 3.35 7.69
N TRP A 889 -48.38 4.20 8.63
CA TRP A 889 -47.87 4.20 10.00
C TRP A 889 -48.43 3.02 10.80
N ASN A 890 -47.58 2.36 11.58
CA ASN A 890 -47.94 1.18 12.35
C ASN A 890 -47.00 0.99 13.57
N LYS A 891 -47.30 -0.01 14.40
CA LYS A 891 -46.53 -0.31 15.62
C LYS A 891 -45.05 -0.63 15.37
N LYS A 892 -44.68 -1.20 14.22
CA LYS A 892 -43.27 -1.43 13.84
C LYS A 892 -42.54 -0.09 13.74
N LYS A 893 -43.14 0.89 13.04
CA LYS A 893 -42.56 2.23 12.88
C LYS A 893 -42.45 3.03 14.18
N ASP A 894 -43.36 2.80 15.12
CA ASP A 894 -43.22 3.31 16.50
C ASP A 894 -42.03 2.66 17.23
N GLU A 895 -41.81 1.35 17.05
CA GLU A 895 -40.66 0.62 17.61
C GLU A 895 -39.34 1.00 16.90
N ASP A 896 -39.38 1.35 15.61
CA ASP A 896 -38.25 1.86 14.81
C ASP A 896 -37.84 3.26 15.27
N MET A 897 -38.79 4.20 15.36
CA MET A 897 -38.55 5.52 15.93
C MET A 897 -38.21 5.50 17.44
N LYS A 898 -38.52 4.41 18.15
CA LYS A 898 -38.02 4.16 19.51
C LYS A 898 -36.54 3.74 19.48
N LEU A 899 -36.21 2.68 18.72
CA LEU A 899 -34.84 2.15 18.62
C LEU A 899 -33.85 3.21 18.12
N ALA A 900 -34.24 4.04 17.14
CA ALA A 900 -33.45 5.15 16.66
C ALA A 900 -33.07 6.14 17.79
N ARG A 901 -34.02 6.51 18.66
CA ARG A 901 -33.75 7.39 19.81
C ARG A 901 -32.80 6.77 20.82
N GLU A 902 -32.92 5.46 21.05
CA GLU A 902 -32.13 4.73 22.04
C GLU A 902 -30.68 4.52 21.56
N LEU A 903 -30.48 4.09 20.31
CA LEU A 903 -29.14 3.99 19.71
C LEU A 903 -28.48 5.37 19.56
N MET A 904 -29.23 6.41 19.20
CA MET A 904 -28.71 7.79 19.16
C MET A 904 -28.25 8.26 20.54
N GLN A 905 -28.93 7.85 21.60
CA GLN A 905 -28.50 8.13 22.97
C GLN A 905 -27.21 7.39 23.34
N THR A 906 -27.06 6.12 22.94
CA THR A 906 -25.82 5.35 23.15
C THR A 906 -24.64 6.01 22.43
N CYS A 907 -24.80 6.39 21.15
CA CYS A 907 -23.79 7.12 20.38
C CYS A 907 -23.41 8.46 21.04
N TRP A 908 -24.38 9.21 21.57
CA TRP A 908 -24.08 10.43 22.32
C TRP A 908 -23.32 10.15 23.64
N GLY A 909 -23.60 9.01 24.27
CA GLY A 909 -22.84 8.52 25.42
C GLY A 909 -21.37 8.25 25.12
N MET A 910 -21.04 7.74 23.91
CA MET A 910 -19.65 7.52 23.48
C MET A 910 -18.84 8.84 23.42
N TYR A 911 -19.46 9.93 22.95
CA TYR A 911 -18.87 11.28 23.01
C TYR A 911 -18.73 11.77 24.45
N LYS A 912 -19.77 11.63 25.27
CA LYS A 912 -19.79 12.10 26.67
C LYS A 912 -18.80 11.36 27.58
N TRP A 913 -18.46 10.12 27.25
CA TRP A 913 -17.54 9.31 28.04
C TRP A 913 -16.10 9.81 27.92
N MET A 914 -15.64 10.05 26.68
CA MET A 914 -14.27 10.45 26.34
C MET A 914 -13.90 11.84 26.89
N ALA A 915 -12.64 12.01 27.33
CA ALA A 915 -12.19 13.25 27.97
C ALA A 915 -12.35 14.50 27.09
N THR A 916 -12.04 14.43 25.80
CA THR A 916 -12.20 15.56 24.85
C THR A 916 -13.67 15.84 24.47
N GLY A 917 -14.62 14.99 24.84
CA GLY A 917 -15.99 15.08 24.31
C GLY A 917 -16.08 14.74 22.81
N LEU A 918 -15.17 13.90 22.30
CA LEU A 918 -15.15 13.29 20.97
C LEU A 918 -15.06 11.77 21.12
N ALA A 919 -15.90 11.00 20.43
CA ALA A 919 -15.90 9.54 20.55
C ALA A 919 -14.61 8.89 20.01
N ALA A 920 -14.26 7.75 20.59
CA ALA A 920 -13.26 6.81 20.08
C ALA A 920 -13.75 6.07 18.83
N GLU A 921 -12.84 5.50 18.04
CA GLU A 921 -13.15 4.70 16.85
C GLU A 921 -13.98 3.45 17.20
N ILE A 922 -13.72 2.82 18.33
CA ILE A 922 -14.42 1.61 18.81
C ILE A 922 -14.72 1.77 20.30
N THR A 923 -15.95 1.42 20.71
CA THR A 923 -16.36 1.37 22.11
C THR A 923 -16.90 -0.02 22.44
N TYR A 924 -16.59 -0.50 23.63
CA TYR A 924 -17.03 -1.76 24.20
C TYR A 924 -18.03 -1.49 25.32
N PHE A 925 -19.01 -2.37 25.49
CA PHE A 925 -20.05 -2.23 26.49
C PHE A 925 -20.02 -3.39 27.50
N ASN A 926 -20.16 -3.05 28.76
CA ASN A 926 -20.42 -4.03 29.81
C ASN A 926 -21.86 -4.54 29.66
N ILE A 927 -22.09 -5.84 29.45
CA ILE A 927 -23.42 -6.43 29.22
C ILE A 927 -23.68 -7.65 30.12
N ASP A 928 -24.92 -8.13 30.14
CA ASP A 928 -25.23 -9.43 30.75
C ASP A 928 -24.61 -10.62 29.99
N ASN A 929 -24.31 -11.70 30.72
CA ASN A 929 -23.98 -13.01 30.15
C ASN A 929 -24.90 -14.09 30.76
N PRO A 930 -25.79 -14.74 29.97
CA PRO A 930 -26.03 -14.51 28.54
C PRO A 930 -26.62 -13.11 28.26
N PRO A 931 -26.40 -12.52 27.06
CA PRO A 931 -26.90 -11.20 26.70
C PRO A 931 -28.40 -11.03 26.96
N ALA A 932 -28.78 -9.86 27.46
CA ALA A 932 -30.18 -9.53 27.71
C ALA A 932 -30.99 -9.58 26.40
N SER A 933 -32.12 -10.29 26.43
CA SER A 933 -33.07 -10.36 25.30
C SER A 933 -33.46 -8.96 24.84
N PRO A 934 -33.64 -8.71 23.53
CA PRO A 934 -34.19 -7.45 23.01
C PRO A 934 -35.54 -7.06 23.64
N SER A 935 -36.31 -8.03 24.14
CA SER A 935 -37.58 -7.79 24.86
C SER A 935 -37.42 -7.39 26.34
N ALA A 936 -36.19 -7.31 26.87
CA ALA A 936 -35.93 -6.96 28.25
C ALA A 936 -36.20 -5.48 28.56
N SER A 937 -36.67 -5.23 29.78
CA SER A 937 -36.96 -3.88 30.28
C SER A 937 -35.66 -3.18 30.68
N HIS A 938 -35.36 -2.07 30.02
CA HIS A 938 -34.17 -1.24 30.19
C HIS A 938 -34.58 0.23 30.31
N HIS A 939 -33.78 1.02 31.03
CA HIS A 939 -34.12 2.41 31.37
C HIS A 939 -32.84 3.26 31.47
N PRO A 940 -32.23 3.64 30.32
CA PRO A 940 -31.04 4.48 30.32
C PRO A 940 -31.34 5.83 30.98
N PRO A 941 -30.33 6.47 31.62
CA PRO A 941 -30.49 7.77 32.24
C PRO A 941 -30.86 8.80 31.17
N LYS A 942 -31.86 9.65 31.41
CA LYS A 942 -32.32 10.64 30.43
C LYS A 942 -31.25 11.70 30.12
N ASP A 943 -30.44 12.01 31.12
CA ASP A 943 -29.44 13.06 31.11
C ASP A 943 -28.08 12.47 31.52
N PHE A 944 -27.02 12.94 30.88
CA PHE A 944 -25.65 12.51 31.16
C PHE A 944 -25.07 13.33 32.31
N ASP A 945 -25.07 12.77 33.52
CA ASP A 945 -24.44 13.35 34.69
C ASP A 945 -22.93 13.56 34.44
N PRO A 946 -22.38 14.79 34.57
CA PRO A 946 -20.98 15.09 34.27
C PRO A 946 -19.99 14.54 35.32
N ASP A 947 -20.43 14.03 36.47
CA ASP A 947 -19.53 13.46 37.48
C ASP A 947 -18.63 12.35 36.86
N PRO A 948 -17.28 12.40 37.01
CA PRO A 948 -16.37 11.34 36.55
C PRO A 948 -16.68 9.95 37.13
N HIS A 949 -17.37 9.88 38.27
CA HIS A 949 -17.83 8.66 38.93
C HIS A 949 -19.31 8.36 38.69
N ALA A 950 -19.99 9.12 37.82
CA ALA A 950 -21.39 8.88 37.46
C ALA A 950 -21.59 7.43 37.01
N LYS A 951 -22.64 6.79 37.55
CA LYS A 951 -22.93 5.36 37.34
C LYS A 951 -22.93 4.93 35.86
N TRP A 952 -23.38 5.81 34.96
CA TRP A 952 -23.49 5.55 33.53
C TRP A 952 -22.13 5.43 32.81
N ARG A 953 -21.04 5.99 33.37
CA ARG A 953 -19.69 5.86 32.81
C ARG A 953 -19.14 4.44 32.90
N GLN A 954 -19.76 3.57 33.70
CA GLN A 954 -19.40 2.15 33.86
C GLN A 954 -20.01 1.25 32.78
N ASP A 955 -20.91 1.78 31.95
CA ASP A 955 -21.53 1.07 30.83
C ASP A 955 -20.64 1.02 29.57
N PHE A 956 -19.65 1.90 29.47
CA PHE A 956 -18.77 2.11 28.30
C PHE A 956 -17.30 1.87 28.69
N GLU A 957 -16.55 1.24 27.79
CA GLU A 957 -15.11 1.00 27.88
C GLU A 957 -14.44 1.22 26.51
N VAL A 958 -13.23 1.77 26.49
CA VAL A 958 -12.44 1.99 25.26
C VAL A 958 -11.02 1.49 25.51
N HIS A 959 -10.51 0.58 24.67
CA HIS A 959 -9.16 0.06 24.82
C HIS A 959 -8.11 1.03 24.26
N SER A 960 -6.88 0.94 24.78
CA SER A 960 -5.75 1.81 24.41
C SER A 960 -5.34 1.85 22.93
N GLN A 961 -5.84 0.94 22.08
CA GLN A 961 -5.62 0.97 20.63
C GLN A 961 -6.73 1.74 19.90
N ASP A 962 -7.91 1.87 20.52
CA ASP A 962 -9.15 2.34 19.90
C ASP A 962 -9.47 3.81 20.23
N VAL A 963 -8.76 4.41 21.20
CA VAL A 963 -8.93 5.80 21.69
C VAL A 963 -8.74 6.90 20.65
N HIS A 964 -8.36 6.57 19.42
CA HIS A 964 -8.16 7.52 18.33
C HIS A 964 -9.51 8.07 17.82
N ASN A 965 -9.49 9.28 17.27
CA ASN A 965 -10.65 9.90 16.62
C ASN A 965 -10.22 10.43 15.25
N LEU A 966 -10.86 9.93 14.19
CA LEU A 966 -10.51 10.26 12.81
C LEU A 966 -11.37 11.39 12.21
N GLN A 967 -11.97 12.27 13.02
CA GLN A 967 -12.88 13.34 12.56
C GLN A 967 -14.20 12.84 11.91
N ARG A 968 -14.59 11.59 12.18
CA ARG A 968 -15.70 10.86 11.55
C ARG A 968 -17.11 11.47 11.72
N PRO A 969 -18.03 11.27 10.75
CA PRO A 969 -19.32 11.93 10.68
C PRO A 969 -20.51 11.17 11.30
N GLU A 970 -20.46 9.86 11.54
CA GLU A 970 -21.70 9.05 11.55
C GLU A 970 -22.64 9.41 12.72
N THR A 971 -22.09 9.84 13.86
CA THR A 971 -22.91 10.41 14.95
C THR A 971 -23.54 11.77 14.58
N ILE A 972 -22.86 12.65 13.84
CA ILE A 972 -23.43 13.93 13.40
C ILE A 972 -24.42 13.76 12.23
N GLU A 973 -24.21 12.80 11.34
CA GLU A 973 -25.21 12.33 10.35
C GLU A 973 -26.52 11.96 11.07
N SER A 974 -26.45 11.03 12.03
CA SER A 974 -27.62 10.61 12.78
C SER A 974 -28.27 11.73 13.58
N VAL A 975 -27.49 12.64 14.19
CA VAL A 975 -28.01 13.84 14.87
C VAL A 975 -28.74 14.76 13.88
N PHE A 976 -28.24 14.92 12.66
CA PHE A 976 -28.90 15.67 11.58
C PHE A 976 -30.25 15.06 11.19
N TYR A 977 -30.28 13.76 10.86
CA TYR A 977 -31.53 13.05 10.53
C TYR A 977 -32.52 13.11 11.70
N MET A 978 -32.07 12.82 12.92
CA MET A 978 -32.92 12.83 14.10
C MET A 978 -33.49 14.23 14.40
N TRP A 979 -32.73 15.31 14.15
CA TRP A 979 -33.29 16.66 14.21
C TRP A 979 -34.34 16.90 13.12
N ARG A 980 -34.00 16.71 11.84
CA ARG A 980 -34.90 16.99 10.69
C ARG A 980 -36.20 16.18 10.77
N ILE A 981 -36.14 14.95 11.27
CA ILE A 981 -37.30 14.06 11.39
C ILE A 981 -38.16 14.38 12.60
N THR A 982 -37.56 14.65 13.77
CA THR A 982 -38.34 14.80 15.02
C THR A 982 -38.67 16.25 15.40
N GLY A 983 -37.94 17.23 14.86
CA GLY A 983 -37.98 18.63 15.28
C GLY A 983 -37.36 18.91 16.66
N ASP A 984 -36.84 17.88 17.35
CA ASP A 984 -36.35 17.99 18.73
C ASP A 984 -35.02 18.76 18.77
N ILE A 985 -35.06 19.93 19.42
CA ILE A 985 -33.93 20.87 19.51
C ILE A 985 -32.73 20.29 20.27
N LYS A 986 -32.92 19.25 21.11
CA LYS A 986 -31.78 18.65 21.85
C LYS A 986 -30.69 18.15 20.91
N TYR A 987 -31.05 17.62 19.74
CA TYR A 987 -30.09 17.13 18.74
C TYR A 987 -29.23 18.27 18.19
N ARG A 988 -29.80 19.47 18.00
CA ARG A 988 -29.02 20.67 17.63
C ARG A 988 -28.08 21.12 18.74
N GLU A 989 -28.47 21.01 20.02
CA GLU A 989 -27.56 21.31 21.13
C GLU A 989 -26.45 20.26 21.28
N TRP A 990 -26.74 18.97 21.05
CA TRP A 990 -25.73 17.90 21.02
C TRP A 990 -24.71 18.13 19.90
N GLY A 991 -25.17 18.42 18.68
CA GLY A 991 -24.29 18.79 17.56
C GLY A 991 -23.49 20.07 17.83
N TRP A 992 -24.06 21.08 18.48
CA TRP A 992 -23.28 22.27 18.86
C TRP A 992 -22.22 21.97 19.94
N GLU A 993 -22.48 21.01 20.83
CA GLU A 993 -21.48 20.52 21.77
C GLU A 993 -20.37 19.73 21.07
N MET A 994 -20.68 18.78 20.18
CA MET A 994 -19.71 18.06 19.35
C MET A 994 -18.83 19.02 18.53
N PHE A 995 -19.43 20.02 17.89
CA PHE A 995 -18.70 21.02 17.10
C PHE A 995 -17.70 21.80 17.96
N LYS A 996 -18.10 22.22 19.18
CA LYS A 996 -17.16 22.83 20.13
C LYS A 996 -16.05 21.88 20.56
N SER A 997 -16.30 20.58 20.72
CA SER A 997 -15.25 19.61 21.05
C SER A 997 -14.19 19.55 19.94
N PHE A 998 -14.58 19.43 18.67
CA PHE A 998 -13.65 19.51 17.54
C PHE A 998 -12.87 20.83 17.55
N VAL A 999 -13.55 21.98 17.62
CA VAL A 999 -12.91 23.30 17.66
C VAL A 999 -11.89 23.45 18.81
N ASN A 1000 -12.15 22.88 20.00
CA ASN A 1000 -11.21 22.95 21.12
C ASN A 1000 -10.01 22.00 20.99
N TYR A 1001 -10.18 20.83 20.37
CA TYR A 1001 -9.26 19.70 20.53
C TYR A 1001 -8.62 19.19 19.24
N THR A 1002 -9.15 19.50 18.06
CA THR A 1002 -8.57 19.11 16.76
C THR A 1002 -7.99 20.28 15.95
N SER A 1003 -8.16 21.53 16.39
CA SER A 1003 -7.65 22.72 15.67
C SER A 1003 -6.13 22.86 15.74
N VAL A 1004 -5.50 23.36 14.67
CA VAL A 1004 -4.04 23.44 14.52
C VAL A 1004 -3.53 24.88 14.40
N GLU A 1005 -2.52 25.21 15.21
CA GLU A 1005 -1.90 26.54 15.29
C GLU A 1005 -1.27 27.03 13.96
N ASP A 1006 -1.02 28.34 13.88
CA ASP A 1006 -0.53 29.03 12.68
C ASP A 1006 -1.36 28.73 11.42
N GLY A 1007 -2.68 28.59 11.61
CA GLY A 1007 -3.65 28.32 10.54
C GLY A 1007 -3.35 27.04 9.76
N GLY A 1008 -3.15 25.92 10.47
CA GLY A 1008 -2.98 24.59 9.88
C GLY A 1008 -4.29 23.89 9.49
N GLY A 1009 -5.44 24.36 9.99
CA GLY A 1009 -6.73 23.67 9.82
C GLY A 1009 -7.08 22.84 11.04
N PHE A 1010 -7.51 21.59 10.83
CA PHE A 1010 -7.90 20.64 11.86
C PHE A 1010 -7.28 19.27 11.58
N THR A 1011 -6.96 18.49 12.60
CA THR A 1011 -6.32 17.16 12.50
C THR A 1011 -7.09 16.09 13.28
N SER A 1012 -7.05 14.87 12.77
CA SER A 1012 -7.37 13.65 13.53
C SER A 1012 -6.48 13.49 14.77
N LEU A 1013 -6.98 12.72 15.74
CA LEU A 1013 -6.34 12.43 17.03
C LEU A 1013 -5.91 10.97 17.11
N SER A 1014 -4.70 10.73 17.60
CA SER A 1014 -4.20 9.39 17.96
C SER A 1014 -4.70 8.95 19.34
N ASP A 1015 -5.03 9.91 20.22
CA ASP A 1015 -5.70 9.67 21.50
C ASP A 1015 -6.60 10.87 21.84
N ALA A 1016 -7.91 10.62 21.89
CA ALA A 1016 -8.95 11.58 22.25
C ALA A 1016 -9.42 11.46 23.72
N ASN A 1017 -8.83 10.56 24.51
CA ASN A 1017 -9.16 10.36 25.92
C ASN A 1017 -8.18 11.04 26.90
N THR A 1018 -7.25 11.84 26.39
CA THR A 1018 -6.33 12.69 27.16
C THR A 1018 -6.55 14.18 26.88
N ILE A 1019 -6.13 15.04 27.82
CA ILE A 1019 -6.15 16.50 27.69
C ILE A 1019 -4.79 17.06 28.13
N PRO A 1020 -4.06 17.78 27.26
CA PRO A 1020 -4.31 17.92 25.82
C PRO A 1020 -4.26 16.56 25.11
N PRO A 1021 -5.02 16.37 24.02
CA PRO A 1021 -5.05 15.12 23.26
C PRO A 1021 -3.76 14.90 22.48
N VAL A 1022 -3.55 13.65 22.04
CA VAL A 1022 -2.44 13.31 21.12
C VAL A 1022 -2.95 13.40 19.69
N THR A 1023 -2.33 14.22 18.86
CA THR A 1023 -2.70 14.40 17.44
C THR A 1023 -2.18 13.25 16.55
N ARG A 1024 -2.72 13.16 15.32
CA ARG A 1024 -2.34 12.17 14.30
C ARG A 1024 -1.61 12.76 13.08
N ASP A 1025 -1.72 14.08 12.88
CA ASP A 1025 -1.24 14.82 11.70
C ASP A 1025 -1.84 14.31 10.36
N ASN A 1026 -3.16 14.22 10.32
CA ASN A 1026 -3.91 13.95 9.09
C ASN A 1026 -5.26 14.68 9.12
N LEU A 1027 -5.68 15.21 7.98
CA LEU A 1027 -7.06 15.68 7.75
C LEU A 1027 -7.71 14.69 6.79
N GLU A 1028 -8.69 13.93 7.29
CA GLU A 1028 -9.49 13.03 6.46
C GLU A 1028 -10.48 13.85 5.61
N SER A 1029 -10.73 13.46 4.35
CA SER A 1029 -11.54 14.28 3.42
C SER A 1029 -13.00 14.45 3.89
N PHE A 1030 -13.58 13.40 4.51
CA PHE A 1030 -14.90 13.45 5.15
C PHE A 1030 -15.03 14.45 6.31
N TRP A 1031 -13.94 15.02 6.84
CA TRP A 1031 -14.06 16.20 7.71
C TRP A 1031 -14.79 17.35 6.98
N MET A 1032 -14.45 17.58 5.72
CA MET A 1032 -15.01 18.63 4.87
C MET A 1032 -16.21 18.15 4.03
N ALA A 1033 -16.19 16.91 3.55
CA ALA A 1033 -17.32 16.35 2.80
C ALA A 1033 -18.52 16.01 3.69
N GLU A 1034 -18.30 15.51 4.92
CA GLU A 1034 -19.39 14.95 5.73
C GLU A 1034 -19.59 15.67 7.05
N THR A 1035 -18.58 15.68 7.93
CA THR A 1035 -18.71 16.15 9.31
C THR A 1035 -19.12 17.62 9.36
N LEU A 1036 -18.44 18.49 8.61
CA LEU A 1036 -18.84 19.90 8.47
C LEU A 1036 -20.13 20.09 7.65
N LYS A 1037 -20.42 19.24 6.66
CA LYS A 1037 -21.67 19.28 5.87
C LYS A 1037 -22.88 18.99 6.76
N TYR A 1038 -22.85 17.94 7.56
CA TYR A 1038 -23.93 17.60 8.50
C TYR A 1038 -24.08 18.63 9.63
N PHE A 1039 -22.99 19.19 10.19
CA PHE A 1039 -23.09 20.34 11.10
C PHE A 1039 -23.79 21.54 10.43
N TYR A 1040 -23.44 21.87 9.19
CA TYR A 1040 -24.04 22.97 8.44
C TYR A 1040 -25.52 22.74 8.15
N LEU A 1041 -25.90 21.53 7.74
CA LEU A 1041 -27.29 21.14 7.43
C LEU A 1041 -28.16 20.95 8.70
N LEU A 1042 -27.56 20.61 9.84
CA LEU A 1042 -28.20 20.57 11.16
C LEU A 1042 -28.58 21.96 11.65
N PHE A 1043 -27.73 22.97 11.46
CA PHE A 1043 -27.99 24.35 11.90
C PHE A 1043 -28.74 25.19 10.86
N SER A 1044 -28.73 24.80 9.59
CA SER A 1044 -29.56 25.38 8.53
C SER A 1044 -31.06 25.19 8.75
N PRO A 1045 -31.93 26.04 8.16
CA PRO A 1045 -33.35 25.78 8.02
C PRO A 1045 -33.68 24.40 7.44
N ASP A 1046 -34.88 23.91 7.71
CA ASP A 1046 -35.35 22.55 7.37
C ASP A 1046 -35.82 22.38 5.91
N ASP A 1047 -35.94 23.48 5.16
CA ASP A 1047 -36.23 23.53 3.73
C ASP A 1047 -34.99 23.37 2.82
N LEU A 1048 -33.77 23.62 3.31
CA LEU A 1048 -32.54 23.37 2.57
C LEU A 1048 -32.25 21.86 2.49
N LEU A 1049 -32.24 21.29 1.28
CA LEU A 1049 -32.12 19.85 1.00
C LEU A 1049 -33.15 19.01 1.79
N PRO A 1050 -34.44 19.07 1.43
CA PRO A 1050 -35.48 18.30 2.11
C PRO A 1050 -35.35 16.80 1.79
N MET A 1051 -35.35 15.96 2.82
CA MET A 1051 -35.04 14.52 2.71
C MET A 1051 -36.15 13.70 2.00
N ASP A 1052 -37.29 14.32 1.67
CA ASP A 1052 -38.27 13.73 0.76
C ASP A 1052 -37.96 14.03 -0.73
N LYS A 1053 -36.95 14.84 -1.05
CA LYS A 1053 -36.45 15.11 -2.41
C LYS A 1053 -35.02 14.61 -2.66
N VAL A 1054 -34.18 14.55 -1.64
CA VAL A 1054 -32.80 14.06 -1.75
C VAL A 1054 -32.57 12.78 -0.95
N VAL A 1055 -31.55 12.02 -1.35
CA VAL A 1055 -30.90 10.99 -0.56
C VAL A 1055 -29.41 11.30 -0.53
N PHE A 1056 -28.81 11.38 0.65
CA PHE A 1056 -27.35 11.46 0.77
C PHE A 1056 -26.77 10.08 0.52
N ASN A 1057 -25.70 9.96 -0.26
CA ASN A 1057 -24.95 8.70 -0.37
C ASN A 1057 -24.20 8.39 0.95
N THR A 1058 -23.33 7.38 0.99
CA THR A 1058 -22.64 7.00 2.25
C THR A 1058 -21.58 8.03 2.67
N GLU A 1059 -21.02 8.80 1.72
CA GLU A 1059 -20.05 9.89 1.98
C GLU A 1059 -20.73 11.28 1.93
N ALA A 1060 -21.94 11.37 2.48
CA ALA A 1060 -22.77 12.58 2.58
C ALA A 1060 -23.02 13.38 1.28
N HIS A 1061 -22.89 12.83 0.09
CA HIS A 1061 -23.19 13.56 -1.15
C HIS A 1061 -24.70 13.51 -1.47
N PRO A 1062 -25.44 14.64 -1.49
CA PRO A 1062 -26.85 14.65 -1.84
C PRO A 1062 -27.07 14.32 -3.31
N LEU A 1063 -27.81 13.24 -3.58
CA LEU A 1063 -28.30 12.83 -4.89
C LEU A 1063 -29.85 12.99 -4.92
N PRO A 1064 -30.46 13.25 -6.08
CA PRO A 1064 -31.91 13.39 -6.18
C PRO A 1064 -32.64 12.06 -5.97
N ARG A 1065 -33.86 12.15 -5.44
CA ARG A 1065 -34.88 11.09 -5.52
C ARG A 1065 -35.66 11.27 -6.83
N PHE A 1066 -35.71 10.24 -7.66
CA PHE A 1066 -36.23 10.32 -9.04
C PHE A 1066 -37.13 9.13 -9.40
N ASP A 1067 -38.01 9.35 -10.39
CA ASP A 1067 -38.78 8.28 -11.01
C ASP A 1067 -37.95 7.52 -12.04
N MET A 1068 -38.04 6.18 -12.04
CA MET A 1068 -37.34 5.28 -12.96
C MET A 1068 -37.79 5.43 -14.42
N GLY A 1069 -38.99 5.98 -14.65
CA GLY A 1069 -39.54 6.21 -15.98
C GLY A 1069 -39.90 4.89 -16.69
N LYS A 1070 -39.45 4.73 -17.94
CA LYS A 1070 -39.73 3.54 -18.78
C LYS A 1070 -38.51 2.69 -19.13
N LEU A 1071 -37.29 3.19 -18.85
CA LEU A 1071 -36.04 2.53 -19.23
C LEU A 1071 -35.49 1.67 -18.10
N PHE A 1072 -35.64 2.12 -16.86
CA PHE A 1072 -35.14 1.45 -15.66
C PHE A 1072 -36.27 0.67 -14.98
N SER A 1073 -35.92 -0.50 -14.45
CA SER A 1073 -36.82 -1.48 -13.85
C SER A 1073 -35.98 -2.39 -12.96
N THR A 1074 -36.47 -2.77 -11.78
CA THR A 1074 -35.78 -3.76 -10.94
C THR A 1074 -35.56 -5.05 -11.74
N GLY A 1075 -34.30 -5.34 -12.08
CA GLY A 1075 -33.93 -6.41 -13.02
C GLY A 1075 -34.10 -7.83 -12.48
N TRP A 1076 -34.59 -7.99 -11.26
CA TRP A 1076 -34.60 -9.24 -10.51
C TRP A 1076 -35.74 -9.32 -9.49
N GLN A 1077 -35.93 -10.50 -8.90
CA GLN A 1077 -36.90 -10.76 -7.84
C GLN A 1077 -36.27 -11.67 -6.78
N ARG A 1078 -36.69 -11.51 -5.51
CA ARG A 1078 -36.23 -12.35 -4.40
C ARG A 1078 -36.63 -13.81 -4.62
N LYS A 1079 -35.76 -14.75 -4.24
CA LYS A 1079 -36.12 -16.18 -4.20
C LYS A 1079 -37.20 -16.42 -3.12
N PRO A 1080 -38.17 -17.32 -3.32
CA PRO A 1080 -39.17 -17.65 -2.30
C PRO A 1080 -38.53 -18.12 -0.99
N ARG A 1081 -39.04 -17.62 0.15
CA ARG A 1081 -38.58 -17.95 1.51
C ARG A 1081 -39.68 -18.64 2.31
N ASP A 1082 -39.30 -19.56 3.19
CA ASP A 1082 -40.22 -20.24 4.10
C ASP A 1082 -40.59 -19.35 5.30
N ALA A 1083 -41.45 -19.87 6.20
CA ALA A 1083 -41.87 -19.16 7.40
C ALA A 1083 -40.74 -18.88 8.42
N ASN A 1084 -39.53 -19.39 8.17
CA ASN A 1084 -38.31 -19.17 8.96
C ASN A 1084 -37.31 -18.27 8.22
N GLY A 1085 -37.69 -17.69 7.07
CA GLY A 1085 -36.84 -16.84 6.23
C GLY A 1085 -35.87 -17.60 5.31
N LYS A 1086 -35.88 -18.94 5.32
CA LYS A 1086 -34.93 -19.77 4.55
C LYS A 1086 -35.40 -19.95 3.11
N LEU A 1087 -34.47 -19.90 2.16
CA LEU A 1087 -34.75 -20.14 0.74
C LEU A 1087 -35.43 -21.49 0.49
N ILE A 1088 -36.56 -21.46 -0.22
CA ILE A 1088 -37.27 -22.65 -0.69
C ILE A 1088 -36.56 -23.18 -1.92
N VAL A 1089 -35.89 -24.32 -1.77
CA VAL A 1089 -35.25 -25.02 -2.89
C VAL A 1089 -36.32 -25.80 -3.67
N GLU A 1090 -36.67 -25.32 -4.86
CA GLU A 1090 -37.49 -26.08 -5.80
C GLU A 1090 -36.75 -27.38 -6.21
N LYS A 1091 -37.35 -28.53 -5.92
CA LYS A 1091 -36.91 -29.80 -6.49
C LYS A 1091 -37.25 -29.83 -7.98
N LYS A 1092 -36.27 -29.64 -8.85
CA LYS A 1092 -36.43 -29.92 -10.29
C LYS A 1092 -36.84 -31.38 -10.52
N GLU A 1093 -37.72 -31.61 -11.50
CA GLU A 1093 -38.24 -32.94 -11.84
C GLU A 1093 -37.19 -33.82 -12.58
N GLU A 1094 -36.19 -34.35 -11.87
CA GLU A 1094 -35.30 -35.40 -12.42
C GLU A 1094 -35.98 -36.79 -12.48
N GLN A 1095 -37.24 -36.83 -12.93
CA GLN A 1095 -38.04 -38.06 -13.10
C GLN A 1095 -38.86 -38.06 -14.40
N LYS A 1096 -38.22 -37.72 -15.53
CA LYS A 1096 -38.84 -37.78 -16.87
C LYS A 1096 -37.94 -38.29 -18.00
N GLU A 1097 -36.97 -39.15 -17.69
CA GLU A 1097 -36.18 -39.86 -18.71
C GLU A 1097 -35.89 -41.35 -18.37
N GLN A 1098 -36.76 -41.97 -17.55
CA GLN A 1098 -36.80 -43.43 -17.33
C GLN A 1098 -38.26 -43.92 -17.20
N ALA A 1099 -39.03 -43.83 -18.30
CA ALA A 1099 -40.36 -44.42 -18.46
C ALA A 1099 -40.64 -44.69 -19.96
#